data_AF-K9DCT6-F1
#
_entry.id   AF-K9DCT6-F1
#
_cell.length_a   1.000
_cell.length_b   1.000
_cell.length_c   1.000
_cell.angle_alpha   90.00
_cell.angle_beta   90.00
_cell.angle_gamma   90.00
#
_symmetry.space_group_name_H-M   'P 1'
#
loop_
_entity.id
_entity.type
_entity.pdbx_description
1 polymer ?
#
loop_
_entity_poly.entity_id
_entity_poly.type
_entity_poly.pdbx_seq_one_letter_code
_entity_poly.pdbx_strand_id
1 'polypeptide(L)'
;MNELTSHASAVHAFYLAFLGRPADPDGLAYWSARLAANESDLGAIAASFAHSEEAQDRFGDDTPAERIAEIYQQLFSRAPDAGGLAFWSDAIGAGHVSLADVAITILDAAQGTDADLVELRKQAAVDFTAQVAESGSNYAGDAALEAAGVLMRAVTLGASQDDIDQLVQATVAFTDIASSNPKVVEAIATGTTLLALFDTERGAADPVTLAQALADMAKAAADDPSALAALQRHGGMAKVLDKLPARASLQDVVDAVAKGGLDAVIDIVDPPRPTPPAPTPPVGVTLKFAGVDHDANDRAPDDNVTNAEVADVRFSFTGTPATGQKFQYRLDTEADWTDIAPVGKTITVTDVDLTASPAGTNVQVRLVNADGAAVTAIDQDIVHDATPPTERLAFLRIEGQYDGAVITTKETVDVSFSVDQRDDSILQWRMTGSDAWIDVEDDAGAGTVTLKGIDLTQNDPTIEVRAIDAAGNIGETAEVRIDGPGGIDIGLGMRWVRLNSPFDGEITLESAAGSFVVESNHASKGAVAGVSVQILEQQTLMQGTLTVTSAQGETMTTGDNYIYTFGSAAGEKLTGNMLWGFGGDDTLTGTSDSYNLLSGGAGNDTIYANGGEDTISGGLGADTIILTADGIPALFMYNVGEALSGVFASGDSIAELDRITNAEAGDIFFASYIDPEVAVVSDTFLTTGELNQAALVRGDIVADAFVANTGGEAWMMQWTDEVGINSVVFTNFAGGTPGLDLQFGTLDLVDLDAGAEGERIGLVGVADGAGFGG
;
A
#
# COMPACT_ATOMS: atom_id res chain seq x y z
N MET A 1 -28.57 -2.55 -35.45
CA MET A 1 -28.68 -3.96 -35.88
C MET A 1 -27.55 -4.29 -36.84
N ASN A 2 -26.36 -4.53 -36.31
CA ASN A 2 -25.28 -5.18 -37.06
C ASN A 2 -25.61 -6.68 -37.10
N GLU A 3 -25.58 -7.28 -38.28
CA GLU A 3 -25.68 -8.73 -38.44
C GLU A 3 -24.53 -9.40 -37.68
N LEU A 4 -24.85 -10.09 -36.59
CA LEU A 4 -23.96 -11.08 -35.99
C LEU A 4 -23.58 -12.10 -37.07
N THR A 5 -22.30 -12.48 -37.14
CA THR A 5 -21.91 -13.62 -37.97
C THR A 5 -22.64 -14.88 -37.46
N SER A 6 -22.99 -15.82 -38.34
CA SER A 6 -23.66 -17.08 -37.96
C SER A 6 -22.95 -17.83 -36.83
N HIS A 7 -21.63 -17.68 -36.74
CA HIS A 7 -20.79 -18.28 -35.70
C HIS A 7 -20.94 -17.61 -34.33
N ALA A 8 -20.95 -16.27 -34.27
CA ALA A 8 -21.16 -15.55 -33.01
C ALA A 8 -22.55 -15.84 -32.41
N SER A 9 -23.59 -15.86 -33.26
CA SER A 9 -24.93 -16.26 -32.83
C SER A 9 -24.97 -17.70 -32.30
N ALA A 10 -24.25 -18.63 -32.92
CA ALA A 10 -24.15 -20.00 -32.44
C ALA A 10 -23.44 -20.08 -31.07
N VAL A 11 -22.36 -19.33 -30.86
CA VAL A 11 -21.64 -19.32 -29.57
C VAL A 11 -22.52 -18.73 -28.46
N HIS A 12 -23.21 -17.61 -28.70
CA HIS A 12 -24.17 -17.08 -27.73
C HIS A 12 -25.25 -18.10 -27.37
N ALA A 13 -25.75 -18.87 -28.34
CA ALA A 13 -26.72 -19.92 -28.09
C ALA A 13 -26.17 -21.03 -27.18
N PHE A 14 -24.90 -21.39 -27.28
CA PHE A 14 -24.26 -22.35 -26.36
C PHE A 14 -24.15 -21.80 -24.93
N TYR A 15 -23.64 -20.58 -24.77
CA TYR A 15 -23.57 -19.95 -23.45
C TYR A 15 -24.97 -19.83 -22.83
N LEU A 16 -25.97 -19.41 -23.60
CA LEU A 16 -27.34 -19.27 -23.15
C LEU A 16 -27.98 -20.62 -22.75
N ALA A 17 -27.92 -21.63 -23.62
CA ALA A 17 -28.63 -22.88 -23.41
C ALA A 17 -27.95 -23.80 -22.40
N PHE A 18 -26.62 -23.75 -22.32
CA PHE A 18 -25.85 -24.68 -21.50
C PHE A 18 -25.37 -24.06 -20.19
N LEU A 19 -24.77 -22.86 -20.24
CA LEU A 19 -24.22 -22.18 -19.06
C LEU A 19 -25.17 -21.15 -18.46
N GLY A 20 -26.18 -20.73 -19.22
CA GLY A 20 -27.26 -19.94 -18.68
C GLY A 20 -26.98 -18.47 -18.43
N ARG A 21 -25.94 -17.98 -19.08
CA ARG A 21 -25.44 -16.62 -18.96
C ARG A 21 -25.02 -16.10 -20.33
N PRO A 22 -24.83 -14.79 -20.48
CA PRO A 22 -24.18 -14.22 -21.65
C PRO A 22 -22.74 -14.74 -21.83
N ALA A 23 -22.24 -14.68 -23.06
CA ALA A 23 -20.84 -15.01 -23.33
C ALA A 23 -19.94 -13.89 -22.82
N ASP A 24 -18.76 -14.23 -22.31
CA ASP A 24 -17.71 -13.24 -22.10
C ASP A 24 -17.11 -12.79 -23.45
N PRO A 25 -16.65 -11.53 -23.60
CA PRO A 25 -16.16 -11.02 -24.89
C PRO A 25 -15.01 -11.85 -25.48
N ASP A 26 -14.08 -12.29 -24.62
CA ASP A 26 -12.91 -13.08 -25.03
C ASP A 26 -13.29 -14.49 -25.49
N GLY A 27 -14.14 -15.18 -24.72
CA GLY A 27 -14.69 -16.49 -25.06
C GLY A 27 -15.53 -16.43 -26.33
N LEU A 28 -16.36 -15.41 -26.51
CA LEU A 28 -17.11 -15.19 -27.75
C LEU A 28 -16.16 -15.07 -28.94
N ALA A 29 -15.11 -14.25 -28.84
CA ALA A 29 -14.12 -14.07 -29.89
C ALA A 29 -13.38 -15.38 -30.21
N TYR A 30 -12.92 -16.10 -29.19
CA TYR A 30 -12.20 -17.36 -29.32
C TYR A 30 -13.04 -18.44 -30.02
N TRP A 31 -14.24 -18.72 -29.52
CA TRP A 31 -15.09 -19.78 -30.07
C TRP A 31 -15.63 -19.42 -31.45
N SER A 32 -15.94 -18.14 -31.71
CA SER A 32 -16.38 -17.69 -33.02
C SER A 32 -15.29 -17.84 -34.08
N ALA A 33 -14.04 -17.51 -33.73
CA ALA A 33 -12.88 -17.69 -34.61
C ALA A 33 -12.63 -19.18 -34.91
N ARG A 34 -12.81 -20.05 -33.92
CA ARG A 34 -12.67 -21.49 -34.07
C ARG A 34 -13.72 -22.10 -35.00
N LEU A 35 -14.99 -21.70 -34.85
CA LEU A 35 -16.06 -22.12 -35.76
C LEU A 35 -15.85 -21.60 -37.19
N ALA A 36 -15.35 -20.37 -37.34
CA ALA A 36 -15.01 -19.81 -38.65
C ALA A 36 -13.88 -20.58 -39.34
N ALA A 37 -12.96 -21.18 -38.57
CA ALA A 37 -11.88 -22.02 -39.10
C ALA A 37 -12.34 -23.45 -39.44
N ASN A 38 -13.27 -24.02 -38.68
CA ASN A 38 -13.86 -25.33 -38.94
C ASN A 38 -15.30 -25.44 -38.41
N GLU A 39 -16.30 -25.34 -39.30
CA GLU A 39 -17.73 -25.42 -38.93
C GLU A 39 -18.12 -26.76 -38.26
N SER A 40 -17.31 -27.82 -38.42
CA SER A 40 -17.55 -29.13 -37.79
C SER A 40 -17.11 -29.24 -36.32
N ASP A 41 -16.50 -28.20 -35.74
CA ASP A 41 -16.00 -28.17 -34.36
C ASP A 41 -17.11 -28.01 -33.30
N LEU A 42 -18.40 -27.90 -33.68
CA LEU A 42 -19.52 -27.74 -32.73
C LEU A 42 -19.53 -28.80 -31.61
N GLY A 43 -19.25 -30.06 -31.94
CA GLY A 43 -19.16 -31.13 -30.94
C GLY A 43 -17.96 -30.99 -30.00
N ALA A 44 -16.87 -30.35 -30.45
CA ALA A 44 -15.71 -30.05 -29.61
C ALA A 44 -15.98 -28.88 -28.65
N ILE A 45 -16.76 -27.89 -29.08
CA ILE A 45 -17.23 -26.78 -28.21
C ILE A 45 -18.15 -27.35 -27.13
N ALA A 46 -19.16 -28.13 -27.53
CA ALA A 46 -20.07 -28.82 -26.62
C ALA A 46 -19.33 -29.67 -25.57
N ALA A 47 -18.32 -30.43 -26.00
CA ALA A 47 -17.47 -31.19 -25.09
C ALA A 47 -16.64 -30.28 -24.16
N SER A 48 -16.09 -29.18 -24.66
CA SER A 48 -15.30 -28.25 -23.83
C SER A 48 -16.15 -27.59 -22.75
N PHE A 49 -17.37 -27.17 -23.08
CA PHE A 49 -18.31 -26.59 -22.12
C PHE A 49 -18.72 -27.61 -21.07
N ALA A 50 -19.02 -28.85 -21.47
CA ALA A 50 -19.41 -29.91 -20.54
C ALA A 50 -18.32 -30.33 -19.55
N HIS A 51 -17.04 -30.06 -19.85
CA HIS A 51 -15.92 -30.32 -18.93
C HIS A 51 -15.42 -29.07 -18.21
N SER A 52 -16.06 -27.91 -18.42
CA SER A 52 -15.71 -26.67 -17.70
C SER A 52 -16.04 -26.80 -16.22
N GLU A 53 -15.27 -26.10 -15.37
CA GLU A 53 -15.50 -26.00 -13.93
C GLU A 53 -16.91 -25.49 -13.63
N GLU A 54 -17.33 -24.44 -14.34
CA GLU A 54 -18.68 -23.88 -14.26
C GLU A 54 -19.80 -24.91 -14.53
N ALA A 55 -19.62 -25.78 -15.53
CA ALA A 55 -20.60 -26.83 -15.82
C ALA A 55 -20.61 -27.93 -14.76
N GLN A 56 -19.48 -28.18 -14.08
CA GLN A 56 -19.40 -29.11 -12.96
C GLN A 56 -20.02 -28.52 -11.69
N ASP A 57 -19.83 -27.23 -11.42
CA ASP A 57 -20.46 -26.56 -10.28
C ASP A 57 -21.97 -26.47 -10.47
N ARG A 58 -22.40 -26.21 -11.71
CA ARG A 58 -23.81 -26.06 -12.03
C ARG A 58 -24.57 -27.39 -12.03
N PHE A 59 -24.03 -28.43 -12.65
CA PHE A 59 -24.75 -29.68 -12.88
C PHE A 59 -24.19 -30.89 -12.11
N GLY A 60 -23.17 -30.68 -11.27
CA GLY A 60 -22.34 -31.70 -10.60
C GLY A 60 -22.85 -33.13 -10.59
N ASP A 61 -23.44 -33.54 -9.47
CA ASP A 61 -23.99 -34.88 -9.26
C ASP A 61 -25.45 -35.03 -9.77
N ASP A 62 -26.00 -34.00 -10.42
CA ASP A 62 -27.39 -34.00 -10.85
C ASP A 62 -27.66 -35.10 -11.88
N THR A 63 -28.83 -35.71 -11.76
CA THR A 63 -29.32 -36.66 -12.75
C THR A 63 -29.60 -35.95 -14.09
N PRO A 64 -29.55 -36.67 -15.23
CA PRO A 64 -29.94 -36.08 -16.52
C PRO A 64 -31.31 -35.39 -16.49
N ALA A 65 -32.26 -35.92 -15.72
CA ALA A 65 -33.59 -35.33 -15.58
C ALA A 65 -33.57 -33.98 -14.84
N GLU A 66 -32.78 -33.85 -13.77
CA GLU A 66 -32.62 -32.58 -13.05
C GLU A 66 -31.98 -31.52 -13.96
N ARG A 67 -30.89 -31.87 -14.65
CA ARG A 67 -30.21 -30.97 -15.60
C ARG A 67 -31.13 -30.49 -16.73
N ILE A 68 -31.93 -31.39 -17.31
CA ILE A 68 -32.91 -31.01 -18.34
C ILE A 68 -34.00 -30.10 -17.76
N ALA A 69 -34.46 -30.36 -16.54
CA ALA A 69 -35.45 -29.51 -15.89
C ALA A 69 -34.91 -28.09 -15.66
N GLU A 70 -33.64 -27.95 -15.29
CA GLU A 70 -32.98 -26.65 -15.16
C GLU A 70 -32.83 -25.92 -16.50
N ILE A 71 -32.42 -26.61 -17.56
CA ILE A 71 -32.35 -26.03 -18.92
C ILE A 71 -33.71 -25.47 -19.33
N TYR A 72 -34.79 -26.22 -19.09
CA TYR A 72 -36.15 -25.75 -19.38
C TYR A 72 -36.56 -24.55 -18.52
N GLN A 73 -36.22 -24.55 -17.22
CA GLN A 73 -36.50 -23.41 -16.36
C GLN A 73 -35.74 -22.16 -16.79
N GLN A 74 -34.50 -22.31 -17.24
CA GLN A 74 -33.69 -21.19 -17.67
C GLN A 74 -34.06 -20.65 -19.04
N LEU A 75 -34.38 -21.52 -20.00
CA LEU A 75 -34.71 -21.11 -21.36
C LEU A 75 -36.16 -20.66 -21.49
N PHE A 76 -37.08 -21.27 -20.74
CA PHE A 76 -38.52 -21.08 -20.92
C PHE A 76 -39.27 -20.68 -19.64
N SER A 77 -38.61 -20.59 -18.49
CA SER A 77 -39.25 -20.29 -17.20
C SER A 77 -40.39 -21.25 -16.86
N ARG A 78 -40.28 -22.52 -17.26
CA ARG A 78 -41.25 -23.57 -16.98
C ARG A 78 -40.59 -24.94 -16.89
N ALA A 79 -41.25 -25.90 -16.26
CA ALA A 79 -40.82 -27.29 -16.27
C ALA A 79 -41.04 -27.97 -17.65
N PRO A 80 -40.23 -28.97 -18.01
CA PRO A 80 -40.47 -29.81 -19.19
C PRO A 80 -41.71 -30.68 -19.01
N ASP A 81 -42.31 -31.12 -20.11
CA ASP A 81 -43.35 -32.14 -20.04
C ASP A 81 -42.75 -33.50 -19.65
N ALA A 82 -43.52 -34.32 -18.95
CA ALA A 82 -43.03 -35.59 -18.43
C ALA A 82 -42.54 -36.57 -19.52
N GLY A 83 -43.10 -36.50 -20.73
CA GLY A 83 -42.71 -37.36 -21.85
C GLY A 83 -41.39 -36.94 -22.48
N GLY A 84 -41.22 -35.65 -22.74
CA GLY A 84 -39.99 -35.05 -23.23
C GLY A 84 -38.84 -35.22 -22.24
N LEU A 85 -39.09 -34.98 -20.95
CA LEU A 85 -38.10 -35.17 -19.89
C LEU A 85 -37.57 -36.62 -19.86
N ALA A 86 -38.47 -37.61 -19.89
CA ALA A 86 -38.08 -39.01 -19.90
C ALA A 86 -37.29 -39.38 -21.18
N PHE A 87 -37.76 -38.94 -22.34
CA PHE A 87 -37.09 -39.19 -23.63
C PHE A 87 -35.64 -38.70 -23.63
N TRP A 88 -35.42 -37.44 -23.23
CA TRP A 88 -34.10 -36.84 -23.22
C TRP A 88 -33.20 -37.43 -22.13
N SER A 89 -33.76 -37.72 -20.95
CA SER A 89 -33.01 -38.33 -19.85
C SER A 89 -32.51 -39.74 -20.21
N ASP A 90 -33.36 -40.54 -20.84
CA ASP A 90 -33.00 -41.88 -21.32
C ASP A 90 -31.93 -41.82 -22.42
N ALA A 91 -32.04 -40.84 -23.33
CA ALA A 91 -31.07 -40.67 -24.42
C ALA A 91 -29.68 -40.26 -23.91
N ILE A 92 -29.60 -39.38 -22.90
CA ILE A 92 -28.35 -39.01 -22.22
C ILE A 92 -27.82 -40.20 -21.40
N GLY A 93 -28.66 -40.87 -20.62
CA GLY A 93 -28.27 -42.01 -19.79
C GLY A 93 -27.75 -43.21 -20.59
N ALA A 94 -28.21 -43.39 -21.82
CA ALA A 94 -27.71 -44.38 -22.76
C ALA A 94 -26.45 -43.94 -23.54
N GLY A 95 -25.97 -42.71 -23.35
CA GLY A 95 -24.82 -42.14 -24.06
C GLY A 95 -25.08 -41.89 -25.54
N HIS A 96 -26.34 -41.75 -25.96
CA HIS A 96 -26.71 -41.53 -27.36
C HIS A 96 -26.57 -40.07 -27.80
N VAL A 97 -26.70 -39.14 -26.86
CA VAL A 97 -26.56 -37.68 -27.07
C VAL A 97 -25.88 -37.06 -25.85
N SER A 98 -25.15 -35.96 -26.04
CA SER A 98 -24.60 -35.19 -24.92
C SER A 98 -25.65 -34.21 -24.36
N LEU A 99 -25.46 -33.76 -23.11
CA LEU A 99 -26.33 -32.73 -22.52
C LEU A 99 -26.30 -31.42 -23.31
N ALA A 100 -25.15 -31.03 -23.85
CA ALA A 100 -24.99 -29.84 -24.68
C ALA A 100 -25.77 -29.94 -26.00
N ASP A 101 -25.74 -31.12 -26.65
CA ASP A 101 -26.57 -31.36 -27.86
C ASP A 101 -28.06 -31.26 -27.53
N VAL A 102 -28.47 -31.79 -26.38
CA VAL A 102 -29.85 -31.72 -25.90
C VAL A 102 -30.24 -30.26 -25.62
N ALA A 103 -29.39 -29.47 -24.96
CA ALA A 103 -29.64 -28.07 -24.64
C ALA A 103 -29.88 -27.22 -25.91
N ILE A 104 -29.00 -27.35 -26.91
CA ILE A 104 -29.16 -26.67 -28.20
C ILE A 104 -30.40 -27.15 -28.95
N THR A 105 -30.65 -28.47 -28.95
CA THR A 105 -31.85 -29.00 -29.61
C THR A 105 -33.12 -28.47 -28.96
N ILE A 106 -33.15 -28.33 -27.63
CA ILE A 106 -34.27 -27.73 -26.90
C ILE A 106 -34.44 -26.26 -27.27
N LEU A 107 -33.35 -25.49 -27.30
CA LEU A 107 -33.34 -24.08 -27.69
C LEU A 107 -33.88 -23.88 -29.11
N ASP A 108 -33.39 -24.64 -30.08
CA ASP A 108 -33.76 -24.52 -31.50
C ASP A 108 -35.16 -25.08 -31.80
N ALA A 109 -35.63 -26.02 -30.99
CA ALA A 109 -36.97 -26.59 -31.10
C ALA A 109 -38.05 -25.77 -30.36
N ALA A 110 -37.70 -24.63 -29.77
CA ALA A 110 -38.63 -23.74 -29.09
C ALA A 110 -39.76 -23.28 -30.04
N GLN A 111 -40.99 -23.22 -29.53
CA GLN A 111 -42.17 -22.85 -30.32
C GLN A 111 -43.12 -21.94 -29.54
N GLY A 112 -43.88 -21.11 -30.26
CA GLY A 112 -44.84 -20.20 -29.65
C GLY A 112 -44.15 -19.24 -28.67
N THR A 113 -44.73 -19.09 -27.47
CA THR A 113 -44.18 -18.20 -26.44
C THR A 113 -42.79 -18.59 -25.98
N ASP A 114 -42.40 -19.88 -26.06
CA ASP A 114 -41.04 -20.29 -25.70
C ASP A 114 -40.02 -19.74 -26.70
N ALA A 115 -40.36 -19.68 -27.99
CA ALA A 115 -39.51 -19.10 -29.02
C ALA A 115 -39.37 -17.59 -28.84
N ASP A 116 -40.48 -16.90 -28.54
CA ASP A 116 -40.47 -15.45 -28.29
C ASP A 116 -39.56 -15.10 -27.10
N LEU A 117 -39.62 -15.88 -26.01
CA LEU A 117 -38.75 -15.67 -24.84
C LEU A 117 -37.28 -15.94 -25.12
N VAL A 118 -36.99 -17.00 -25.90
CA VAL A 118 -35.62 -17.32 -26.31
C VAL A 118 -35.01 -16.18 -27.12
N GLU A 119 -35.76 -15.60 -28.06
CA GLU A 119 -35.25 -14.48 -28.86
C GLU A 119 -34.97 -13.23 -28.00
N LEU A 120 -35.84 -12.91 -27.02
CA LEU A 120 -35.57 -11.84 -26.05
C LEU A 120 -34.30 -12.11 -25.24
N ARG A 121 -34.10 -13.34 -24.77
CA ARG A 121 -32.91 -13.73 -24.00
C ARG A 121 -31.63 -13.72 -24.83
N LYS A 122 -31.69 -14.17 -26.09
CA LYS A 122 -30.57 -14.06 -27.04
C LYS A 122 -30.19 -12.60 -27.27
N GLN A 123 -31.18 -11.73 -27.49
CA GLN A 123 -30.95 -10.31 -27.68
C GLN A 123 -30.26 -9.70 -26.45
N ALA A 124 -30.81 -9.92 -25.26
CA ALA A 124 -30.21 -9.44 -24.01
C ALA A 124 -28.79 -9.96 -23.80
N ALA A 125 -28.50 -11.24 -24.12
CA ALA A 125 -27.16 -11.80 -24.00
C ALA A 125 -26.16 -11.15 -24.97
N VAL A 126 -26.59 -10.87 -26.20
CA VAL A 126 -25.77 -10.15 -27.19
C VAL A 126 -25.48 -8.73 -26.71
N ASP A 127 -26.52 -8.01 -26.26
CA ASP A 127 -26.40 -6.63 -25.81
C ASP A 127 -25.52 -6.52 -24.56
N PHE A 128 -25.63 -7.48 -23.63
CA PHE A 128 -24.74 -7.58 -22.48
C PHE A 128 -23.28 -7.76 -22.88
N THR A 129 -22.97 -8.75 -23.72
CA THR A 129 -21.58 -9.00 -24.13
C THR A 129 -20.99 -7.81 -24.88
N ALA A 130 -21.80 -7.12 -25.70
CA ALA A 130 -21.39 -5.90 -26.37
C ALA A 130 -21.13 -4.76 -25.37
N GLN A 131 -22.00 -4.57 -24.39
CA GLN A 131 -21.87 -3.54 -23.36
C GLN A 131 -20.62 -3.76 -22.49
N VAL A 132 -20.33 -5.01 -22.08
CA VAL A 132 -19.10 -5.35 -21.33
C VAL A 132 -17.85 -5.02 -22.15
N ALA A 133 -17.86 -5.36 -23.45
CA ALA A 133 -16.74 -5.05 -24.34
C ALA A 133 -16.55 -3.53 -24.57
N GLU A 134 -17.65 -2.76 -24.56
CA GLU A 134 -17.61 -1.30 -24.75
C GLU A 134 -17.22 -0.56 -23.47
N SER A 135 -17.73 -0.96 -22.30
CA SER A 135 -17.43 -0.33 -21.01
C SER A 135 -16.07 -0.71 -20.45
N GLY A 136 -15.53 -1.87 -20.85
CA GLY A 136 -14.34 -2.45 -20.24
C GLY A 136 -14.60 -3.01 -18.83
N SER A 137 -15.87 -3.24 -18.48
CA SER A 137 -16.26 -3.82 -17.20
C SER A 137 -15.67 -5.23 -17.04
N ASN A 138 -15.29 -5.58 -15.81
CA ASN A 138 -14.75 -6.89 -15.51
C ASN A 138 -15.88 -7.93 -15.53
N TYR A 139 -15.64 -9.06 -16.22
CA TYR A 139 -16.56 -10.18 -16.28
C TYR A 139 -15.77 -11.48 -16.09
N ALA A 140 -15.28 -11.69 -14.86
CA ALA A 140 -14.45 -12.83 -14.52
C ALA A 140 -14.70 -13.31 -13.07
N GLY A 141 -14.57 -14.62 -12.86
CA GLY A 141 -14.77 -15.27 -11.56
C GLY A 141 -16.24 -15.63 -11.26
N ASP A 142 -16.43 -16.62 -10.38
CA ASP A 142 -17.72 -17.29 -10.20
C ASP A 142 -18.85 -16.35 -9.78
N ALA A 143 -18.57 -15.40 -8.89
CA ALA A 143 -19.53 -14.39 -8.44
C ALA A 143 -20.04 -13.52 -9.61
N ALA A 144 -19.16 -13.16 -10.55
CA ALA A 144 -19.51 -12.39 -11.73
C ALA A 144 -20.33 -13.22 -12.73
N LEU A 145 -20.01 -14.52 -12.87
CA LEU A 145 -20.78 -15.45 -13.69
C LEU A 145 -22.20 -15.65 -13.13
N GLU A 146 -22.35 -15.79 -11.81
CA GLU A 146 -23.65 -15.88 -11.15
C GLU A 146 -24.47 -14.59 -11.34
N ALA A 147 -23.84 -13.43 -11.14
CA ALA A 147 -24.46 -12.13 -11.36
C ALA A 147 -24.93 -11.96 -12.83
N ALA A 148 -24.14 -12.40 -13.81
CA ALA A 148 -24.53 -12.34 -15.22
C ALA A 148 -25.72 -13.27 -15.55
N GLY A 149 -25.87 -14.38 -14.83
CA GLY A 149 -27.02 -15.28 -14.94
C GLY A 149 -28.36 -14.63 -14.56
N VAL A 150 -28.33 -13.58 -13.72
CA VAL A 150 -29.52 -12.80 -13.33
C VAL A 150 -30.23 -12.22 -14.55
N LEU A 151 -29.49 -11.76 -15.57
CA LEU A 151 -30.06 -11.18 -16.78
C LEU A 151 -31.03 -12.16 -17.47
N MET A 152 -30.61 -13.42 -17.65
CA MET A 152 -31.44 -14.42 -18.29
C MET A 152 -32.69 -14.72 -17.49
N ARG A 153 -32.59 -14.66 -16.15
CA ARG A 153 -33.75 -14.87 -15.28
C ARG A 153 -34.71 -13.69 -15.29
N ALA A 154 -34.19 -12.47 -15.34
CA ALA A 154 -34.97 -11.23 -15.29
C ALA A 154 -35.68 -10.91 -16.62
N VAL A 155 -35.15 -11.36 -17.76
CA VAL A 155 -35.83 -11.24 -19.05
C VAL A 155 -37.05 -12.16 -19.07
N THR A 156 -38.23 -11.55 -19.16
CA THR A 156 -39.54 -12.23 -19.16
C THR A 156 -40.32 -11.95 -20.45
N LEU A 157 -41.37 -12.74 -20.68
CA LEU A 157 -42.24 -12.57 -21.83
C LEU A 157 -42.95 -11.22 -21.78
N GLY A 158 -42.82 -10.44 -22.87
CA GLY A 158 -43.40 -9.10 -22.98
C GLY A 158 -42.47 -7.96 -22.56
N ALA A 159 -41.21 -8.26 -22.20
CA ALA A 159 -40.19 -7.24 -22.02
C ALA A 159 -40.04 -6.38 -23.30
N SER A 160 -40.12 -5.06 -23.13
CA SER A 160 -39.84 -4.10 -24.18
C SER A 160 -38.33 -3.93 -24.38
N GLN A 161 -37.92 -3.23 -25.44
CA GLN A 161 -36.49 -2.94 -25.65
C GLN A 161 -35.92 -2.10 -24.50
N ASP A 162 -36.69 -1.12 -24.00
CA ASP A 162 -36.26 -0.30 -22.86
C ASP A 162 -36.04 -1.16 -21.59
N ASP A 163 -36.88 -2.19 -21.39
CA ASP A 163 -36.70 -3.14 -20.28
C ASP A 163 -35.41 -3.96 -20.46
N ILE A 164 -35.12 -4.42 -21.68
CA ILE A 164 -33.86 -5.15 -21.98
C ILE A 164 -32.66 -4.25 -21.74
N ASP A 165 -32.68 -3.02 -22.22
CA ASP A 165 -31.58 -2.07 -22.07
C ASP A 165 -31.30 -1.78 -20.58
N GLN A 166 -32.36 -1.58 -19.77
CA GLN A 166 -32.24 -1.40 -18.32
C GLN A 166 -31.69 -2.64 -17.61
N LEU A 167 -32.18 -3.83 -17.98
CA LEU A 167 -31.69 -5.08 -17.43
C LEU A 167 -30.22 -5.32 -17.75
N VAL A 168 -29.80 -5.04 -18.99
CA VAL A 168 -28.40 -5.14 -19.42
C VAL A 168 -27.54 -4.17 -18.62
N GLN A 169 -27.95 -2.91 -18.49
CA GLN A 169 -27.20 -1.91 -17.74
C GLN A 169 -27.04 -2.30 -16.27
N ALA A 170 -28.13 -2.70 -15.60
CA ALA A 170 -28.11 -3.13 -14.21
C ALA A 170 -27.22 -4.36 -14.01
N THR A 171 -27.34 -5.36 -14.89
CA THR A 171 -26.55 -6.60 -14.77
C THR A 171 -25.07 -6.35 -15.03
N VAL A 172 -24.70 -5.53 -16.02
CA VAL A 172 -23.28 -5.21 -16.27
C VAL A 172 -22.65 -4.53 -15.06
N ALA A 173 -23.35 -3.56 -14.45
CA ALA A 173 -22.87 -2.93 -13.23
C ALA A 173 -22.72 -3.95 -12.09
N PHE A 174 -23.70 -4.84 -11.93
CA PHE A 174 -23.65 -5.87 -10.88
C PHE A 174 -22.50 -6.87 -11.10
N THR A 175 -22.28 -7.32 -12.33
CA THR A 175 -21.19 -8.23 -12.71
C THR A 175 -19.81 -7.62 -12.47
N ASP A 176 -19.62 -6.34 -12.78
CA ASP A 176 -18.35 -5.62 -12.57
C ASP A 176 -18.00 -5.53 -11.07
N ILE A 177 -18.99 -5.18 -10.25
CA ILE A 177 -18.87 -5.14 -8.79
C ILE A 177 -18.58 -6.54 -8.25
N ALA A 178 -19.31 -7.55 -8.71
CA ALA A 178 -19.15 -8.94 -8.26
C ALA A 178 -17.78 -9.53 -8.62
N SER A 179 -17.20 -9.13 -9.76
CA SER A 179 -15.85 -9.55 -10.17
C SER A 179 -14.78 -9.05 -9.19
N SER A 180 -14.95 -7.83 -8.67
CA SER A 180 -13.99 -7.21 -7.75
C SER A 180 -14.31 -7.49 -6.27
N ASN A 181 -15.57 -7.80 -5.95
CA ASN A 181 -16.08 -7.97 -4.59
C ASN A 181 -16.96 -9.23 -4.47
N PRO A 182 -16.39 -10.46 -4.59
CA PRO A 182 -17.18 -11.69 -4.62
C PRO A 182 -18.04 -11.90 -3.36
N LYS A 183 -17.59 -11.42 -2.18
CA LYS A 183 -18.34 -11.49 -0.92
C LYS A 183 -19.66 -10.71 -0.92
N VAL A 184 -19.81 -9.72 -1.80
CA VAL A 184 -21.04 -8.93 -1.94
C VAL A 184 -22.16 -9.81 -2.49
N VAL A 185 -21.86 -10.72 -3.43
CA VAL A 185 -22.84 -11.67 -3.96
C VAL A 185 -23.32 -12.62 -2.88
N GLU A 186 -22.41 -13.17 -2.07
CA GLU A 186 -22.74 -14.04 -0.93
C GLU A 186 -23.63 -13.33 0.10
N ALA A 187 -23.35 -12.06 0.39
CA ALA A 187 -24.12 -11.25 1.34
C ALA A 187 -25.53 -10.92 0.81
N ILE A 188 -25.66 -10.62 -0.48
CA ILE A 188 -26.95 -10.33 -1.11
C ILE A 188 -27.80 -11.60 -1.20
N ALA A 189 -27.20 -12.71 -1.61
CA ALA A 189 -27.86 -14.00 -1.77
C ALA A 189 -28.00 -14.78 -0.45
N THR A 190 -27.72 -14.17 0.71
CA THR A 190 -27.72 -14.86 2.00
C THR A 190 -29.02 -15.66 2.24
N GLY A 191 -28.87 -16.98 2.36
CA GLY A 191 -29.97 -17.92 2.61
C GLY A 191 -30.82 -18.28 1.38
N THR A 192 -30.39 -17.91 0.17
CA THR A 192 -31.04 -18.23 -1.10
C THR A 192 -30.03 -18.25 -2.27
N THR A 193 -30.50 -18.24 -3.51
CA THR A 193 -29.67 -17.97 -4.70
C THR A 193 -30.16 -16.71 -5.39
N LEU A 194 -29.30 -16.02 -6.15
CA LEU A 194 -29.71 -14.80 -6.88
C LEU A 194 -30.91 -15.07 -7.80
N LEU A 195 -30.93 -16.23 -8.45
CA LEU A 195 -31.99 -16.61 -9.38
C LEU A 195 -33.33 -16.88 -8.68
N ALA A 196 -33.30 -17.44 -7.46
CA ALA A 196 -34.51 -17.74 -6.68
C ALA A 196 -35.22 -16.48 -6.18
N LEU A 197 -34.55 -15.33 -6.12
CA LEU A 197 -35.18 -14.05 -5.78
C LEU A 197 -36.27 -13.65 -6.79
N PHE A 198 -36.10 -14.04 -8.06
CA PHE A 198 -37.06 -13.79 -9.13
C PHE A 198 -38.28 -14.71 -9.09
N ASP A 199 -38.24 -15.78 -8.29
CA ASP A 199 -39.41 -16.65 -8.04
C ASP A 199 -40.32 -16.14 -6.91
N THR A 200 -39.88 -15.11 -6.19
CA THR A 200 -40.72 -14.46 -5.17
C THR A 200 -41.85 -13.67 -5.82
N GLU A 201 -42.96 -13.47 -5.11
CA GLU A 201 -44.12 -12.71 -5.62
C GLU A 201 -43.71 -11.31 -6.12
N ARG A 202 -42.77 -10.66 -5.43
CA ARG A 202 -42.27 -9.33 -5.79
C ARG A 202 -41.28 -9.37 -6.95
N GLY A 203 -40.34 -10.32 -6.95
CA GLY A 203 -39.37 -10.46 -8.03
C GLY A 203 -40.01 -10.84 -9.36
N ALA A 204 -41.02 -11.69 -9.34
CA ALA A 204 -41.77 -12.06 -10.55
C ALA A 204 -42.66 -10.93 -11.07
N ALA A 205 -43.13 -10.03 -10.20
CA ALA A 205 -43.99 -8.90 -10.58
C ALA A 205 -43.22 -7.76 -11.25
N ASP A 206 -41.95 -7.55 -10.87
CA ASP A 206 -41.12 -6.47 -11.40
C ASP A 206 -39.64 -6.89 -11.47
N PRO A 207 -39.28 -7.72 -12.46
CA PRO A 207 -37.93 -8.27 -12.58
C PRO A 207 -36.88 -7.22 -12.97
N VAL A 208 -37.28 -6.16 -13.69
CA VAL A 208 -36.39 -5.07 -14.09
C VAL A 208 -35.91 -4.31 -12.86
N THR A 209 -36.84 -3.87 -12.01
CA THR A 209 -36.49 -3.15 -10.79
C THR A 209 -35.79 -4.05 -9.76
N LEU A 210 -36.08 -5.35 -9.74
CA LEU A 210 -35.31 -6.29 -8.90
C LEU A 210 -33.84 -6.36 -9.33
N ALA A 211 -33.56 -6.48 -10.64
CA ALA A 211 -32.18 -6.50 -11.13
C ALA A 211 -31.44 -5.19 -10.81
N GLN A 212 -32.13 -4.05 -10.95
CA GLN A 212 -31.60 -2.75 -10.56
C GLN A 212 -31.30 -2.67 -9.05
N ALA A 213 -32.24 -3.12 -8.20
CA ALA A 213 -32.05 -3.13 -6.76
C ALA A 213 -30.87 -4.02 -6.33
N LEU A 214 -30.66 -5.17 -7.00
CA LEU A 214 -29.50 -6.02 -6.76
C LEU A 214 -28.19 -5.30 -7.08
N ALA A 215 -28.12 -4.63 -8.23
CA ALA A 215 -26.94 -3.86 -8.62
C ALA A 215 -26.65 -2.70 -7.67
N ASP A 216 -27.69 -1.94 -7.28
CA ASP A 216 -27.54 -0.79 -6.37
C ASP A 216 -27.15 -1.23 -4.96
N MET A 217 -27.76 -2.31 -4.45
CA MET A 217 -27.36 -2.88 -3.15
C MET A 217 -25.95 -3.45 -3.19
N ALA A 218 -25.54 -4.06 -4.30
CA ALA A 218 -24.17 -4.54 -4.47
C ALA A 218 -23.17 -3.40 -4.46
N LYS A 219 -23.50 -2.30 -5.14
CA LYS A 219 -22.68 -1.09 -5.14
C LYS A 219 -22.58 -0.51 -3.73
N ALA A 220 -23.71 -0.31 -3.05
CA ALA A 220 -23.73 0.23 -1.70
C ALA A 220 -22.96 -0.64 -0.69
N ALA A 221 -22.97 -1.96 -0.87
CA ALA A 221 -22.20 -2.87 -0.02
C ALA A 221 -20.71 -2.95 -0.38
N ALA A 222 -20.35 -2.72 -1.65
CA ALA A 222 -18.96 -2.62 -2.08
C ALA A 222 -18.30 -1.31 -1.61
N ASP A 223 -19.07 -0.22 -1.59
CA ASP A 223 -18.60 1.10 -1.16
C ASP A 223 -18.52 1.25 0.37
N ASP A 224 -19.18 0.37 1.14
CA ASP A 224 -19.25 0.41 2.61
C ASP A 224 -19.16 -1.00 3.25
N PRO A 225 -18.01 -1.36 3.86
CA PRO A 225 -17.83 -2.64 4.55
C PRO A 225 -18.80 -2.89 5.72
N SER A 226 -19.26 -1.82 6.39
CA SER A 226 -20.24 -1.93 7.47
C SER A 226 -21.62 -2.33 6.93
N ALA A 227 -21.96 -1.83 5.74
CA ALA A 227 -23.18 -2.17 5.03
C ALA A 227 -23.15 -3.61 4.49
N LEU A 228 -21.98 -4.09 4.05
CA LEU A 228 -21.76 -5.51 3.73
C LEU A 228 -21.97 -6.41 4.95
N ALA A 229 -21.39 -6.06 6.10
CA ALA A 229 -21.60 -6.78 7.35
C ALA A 229 -23.06 -6.70 7.84
N ALA A 230 -23.76 -5.60 7.54
CA ALA A 230 -25.18 -5.46 7.82
C ALA A 230 -26.02 -6.39 6.94
N LEU A 231 -25.73 -6.51 5.64
CA LEU A 231 -26.42 -7.48 4.77
C LEU A 231 -26.28 -8.92 5.27
N GLN A 232 -25.07 -9.30 5.69
CA GLN A 232 -24.80 -10.63 6.24
C GLN A 232 -25.55 -10.89 7.56
N ARG A 233 -25.63 -9.89 8.45
CA ARG A 233 -26.36 -10.00 9.73
C ARG A 233 -27.88 -9.93 9.57
N HIS A 234 -28.37 -9.10 8.65
CA HIS A 234 -29.77 -8.79 8.50
C HIS A 234 -30.48 -9.59 7.40
N GLY A 235 -29.79 -10.42 6.62
CA GLY A 235 -30.38 -11.51 5.82
C GLY A 235 -30.58 -11.25 4.33
N GLY A 236 -29.72 -10.45 3.70
CA GLY A 236 -29.66 -10.26 2.24
C GLY A 236 -30.96 -9.76 1.59
N MET A 237 -31.03 -9.86 0.26
CA MET A 237 -32.18 -9.40 -0.52
C MET A 237 -33.44 -10.24 -0.29
N ALA A 238 -33.30 -11.53 0.02
CA ALA A 238 -34.43 -12.40 0.33
C ALA A 238 -35.26 -11.87 1.51
N LYS A 239 -34.60 -11.39 2.57
CA LYS A 239 -35.29 -10.82 3.73
C LYS A 239 -35.89 -9.45 3.42
N VAL A 240 -35.24 -8.62 2.60
CA VAL A 240 -35.82 -7.37 2.11
C VAL A 240 -37.14 -7.66 1.40
N LEU A 241 -37.17 -8.62 0.47
CA LEU A 241 -38.38 -9.00 -0.27
C LEU A 241 -39.50 -9.54 0.64
N ASP A 242 -39.16 -10.35 1.64
CA ASP A 242 -40.12 -10.94 2.60
C ASP A 242 -40.72 -9.89 3.55
N LYS A 243 -39.92 -8.93 4.00
CA LYS A 243 -40.30 -7.96 5.04
C LYS A 243 -40.77 -6.62 4.48
N LEU A 244 -40.61 -6.38 3.17
CA LEU A 244 -41.08 -5.15 2.54
C LEU A 244 -42.60 -4.96 2.79
N PRO A 245 -43.04 -3.80 3.34
CA PRO A 245 -44.45 -3.54 3.59
C PRO A 245 -45.28 -3.67 2.30
N ALA A 246 -46.53 -4.13 2.40
CA ALA A 246 -47.42 -4.32 1.23
C ALA A 246 -47.68 -3.05 0.40
N ARG A 247 -47.35 -1.86 0.94
CA ARG A 247 -47.47 -0.56 0.23
C ARG A 247 -46.17 -0.07 -0.41
N ALA A 248 -45.03 -0.66 -0.04
CA ALA A 248 -43.73 -0.34 -0.60
C ALA A 248 -43.46 -1.24 -1.82
N SER A 249 -42.86 -0.65 -2.85
CA SER A 249 -42.48 -1.24 -4.12
C SER A 249 -40.97 -1.50 -4.18
N LEU A 250 -40.51 -2.27 -5.16
CA LEU A 250 -39.06 -2.44 -5.39
C LEU A 250 -38.39 -1.13 -5.77
N GLN A 251 -39.13 -0.23 -6.43
CA GLN A 251 -38.63 1.11 -6.74
C GLN A 251 -38.34 1.92 -5.47
N ASP A 252 -39.10 1.72 -4.39
CA ASP A 252 -38.82 2.37 -3.11
C ASP A 252 -37.50 1.88 -2.50
N VAL A 253 -37.11 0.62 -2.77
CA VAL A 253 -35.81 0.06 -2.35
C VAL A 253 -34.68 0.72 -3.14
N VAL A 254 -34.80 0.78 -4.48
CA VAL A 254 -33.84 1.48 -5.36
C VAL A 254 -33.66 2.94 -4.93
N ASP A 255 -34.78 3.64 -4.73
CA ASP A 255 -34.79 5.04 -4.28
C ASP A 255 -34.17 5.23 -2.90
N ALA A 256 -34.32 4.26 -2.00
CA ALA A 256 -33.74 4.31 -0.66
C ALA A 256 -32.23 4.13 -0.69
N VAL A 257 -31.74 3.12 -1.42
CA VAL A 257 -30.29 2.91 -1.61
C VAL A 257 -29.65 4.17 -2.18
N ALA A 258 -30.26 4.78 -3.21
CA ALA A 258 -29.75 5.99 -3.83
C ALA A 258 -29.74 7.22 -2.90
N LYS A 259 -30.61 7.28 -1.87
CA LYS A 259 -30.75 8.45 -0.98
C LYS A 259 -29.96 8.32 0.32
N GLY A 260 -29.79 7.10 0.84
CA GLY A 260 -29.23 6.88 2.17
C GLY A 260 -28.63 5.49 2.36
N GLY A 261 -28.23 4.82 1.28
CA GLY A 261 -27.56 3.53 1.34
C GLY A 261 -28.44 2.42 1.93
N LEU A 262 -27.79 1.42 2.51
CA LEU A 262 -28.44 0.23 3.06
C LEU A 262 -29.24 0.51 4.34
N ASP A 263 -28.89 1.55 5.11
CA ASP A 263 -29.66 1.98 6.29
C ASP A 263 -31.07 2.47 5.93
N ALA A 264 -31.20 3.22 4.83
CA ALA A 264 -32.50 3.66 4.34
C ALA A 264 -33.38 2.48 3.87
N VAL A 265 -32.77 1.38 3.40
CA VAL A 265 -33.51 0.15 3.08
C VAL A 265 -33.99 -0.54 4.34
N ILE A 266 -33.17 -0.56 5.40
CA ILE A 266 -33.57 -1.07 6.72
C ILE A 266 -34.77 -0.28 7.26
N ASP A 267 -34.80 1.04 7.11
CA ASP A 267 -35.93 1.90 7.50
C ASP A 267 -37.22 1.62 6.71
N ILE A 268 -37.16 1.02 5.52
CA ILE A 268 -38.35 0.58 4.78
C ILE A 268 -38.82 -0.79 5.27
N VAL A 269 -37.87 -1.67 5.56
CA VAL A 269 -38.09 -3.07 5.92
C VAL A 269 -38.50 -3.24 7.39
N ASP A 270 -37.97 -2.40 8.27
CA ASP A 270 -38.31 -2.27 9.69
C ASP A 270 -38.57 -0.79 10.02
N PRO A 271 -39.70 -0.23 9.54
CA PRO A 271 -39.95 1.19 9.66
C PRO A 271 -40.06 1.60 11.13
N PRO A 272 -39.35 2.67 11.56
CA PRO A 272 -39.47 3.18 12.91
C PRO A 272 -40.95 3.50 13.17
N ARG A 273 -41.48 2.95 14.27
CA ARG A 273 -42.91 2.91 14.59
C ARG A 273 -43.59 4.26 14.30
N PRO A 274 -44.66 4.32 13.48
CA PRO A 274 -45.23 5.58 13.01
C PRO A 274 -45.79 6.41 14.17
N THR A 275 -45.49 7.71 14.16
CA THR A 275 -46.06 8.69 15.11
C THR A 275 -47.49 9.07 14.68
N PRO A 276 -48.52 8.76 15.50
CA PRO A 276 -49.90 9.16 15.19
C PRO A 276 -50.12 10.67 15.47
N PRO A 277 -51.04 11.36 14.78
CA PRO A 277 -51.47 12.68 15.21
C PRO A 277 -52.35 12.50 16.45
N ALA A 278 -51.79 12.74 17.65
CA ALA A 278 -52.47 12.44 18.90
C ALA A 278 -52.53 13.63 19.88
N PRO A 279 -53.69 13.85 20.52
CA PRO A 279 -53.87 14.83 21.59
C PRO A 279 -53.19 14.36 22.90
N THR A 280 -52.66 15.32 23.67
CA THR A 280 -52.08 15.20 25.03
C THR A 280 -52.89 14.31 25.97
N PRO A 281 -52.28 13.35 26.71
CA PRO A 281 -51.77 13.60 28.09
C PRO A 281 -50.56 12.69 28.53
N PRO A 282 -49.93 12.85 29.72
CA PRO A 282 -48.78 13.70 30.06
C PRO A 282 -47.43 12.96 30.38
N VAL A 283 -46.29 13.68 30.18
CA VAL A 283 -44.89 13.51 30.68
C VAL A 283 -44.01 12.38 30.08
N GLY A 284 -42.85 12.59 29.44
CA GLY A 284 -42.13 13.83 29.14
C GLY A 284 -40.59 13.76 29.13
N VAL A 285 -39.93 12.60 28.99
CA VAL A 285 -38.45 12.49 28.86
C VAL A 285 -38.02 11.30 27.97
N THR A 286 -37.10 11.52 27.02
CA THR A 286 -36.45 10.48 26.19
C THR A 286 -34.93 10.59 26.30
N LEU A 287 -34.22 9.47 26.47
CA LEU A 287 -32.76 9.38 26.55
C LEU A 287 -32.13 8.99 25.19
N LYS A 288 -30.93 9.50 24.89
CA LYS A 288 -30.11 9.14 23.73
C LYS A 288 -28.63 9.10 24.14
N PHE A 289 -27.85 8.17 23.61
CA PHE A 289 -26.40 8.24 23.69
C PHE A 289 -25.87 9.46 22.92
N ALA A 290 -24.81 10.09 23.42
CA ALA A 290 -24.29 11.34 22.90
C ALA A 290 -22.76 11.35 22.72
N GLY A 291 -22.08 10.23 22.90
CA GLY A 291 -20.63 10.10 22.75
C GLY A 291 -19.92 9.70 24.04
N VAL A 292 -18.71 9.18 23.91
CA VAL A 292 -17.76 8.98 25.02
C VAL A 292 -16.78 10.15 25.04
N ASP A 293 -15.83 10.20 25.98
CA ASP A 293 -14.75 11.20 25.93
C ASP A 293 -13.68 10.72 24.96
N HIS A 294 -13.14 11.68 24.24
CA HIS A 294 -12.36 11.46 23.04
C HIS A 294 -11.17 12.41 23.07
N ASP A 295 -9.99 11.93 22.70
CA ASP A 295 -8.82 12.78 22.58
C ASP A 295 -8.91 13.68 21.33
N ALA A 296 -7.88 14.48 21.06
CA ALA A 296 -7.88 15.37 19.88
C ALA A 296 -7.74 14.63 18.54
N ASN A 297 -7.41 13.34 18.56
CA ASN A 297 -7.17 12.51 17.40
C ASN A 297 -8.35 11.61 17.06
N ASP A 298 -9.26 11.40 18.01
CA ASP A 298 -10.51 10.69 17.77
C ASP A 298 -11.37 11.39 16.71
N ARG A 299 -11.75 10.62 15.70
CA ARG A 299 -12.37 11.10 14.47
C ARG A 299 -13.89 11.10 14.55
N ALA A 300 -14.49 10.41 15.52
CA ALA A 300 -15.93 10.16 15.61
C ALA A 300 -16.49 10.53 16.99
N PRO A 301 -16.53 11.82 17.35
CA PRO A 301 -16.79 12.28 18.73
C PRO A 301 -18.19 12.02 19.31
N ASP A 302 -19.08 11.41 18.50
CA ASP A 302 -20.45 11.04 18.83
C ASP A 302 -20.63 9.51 18.87
N ASP A 303 -19.57 8.72 18.66
CA ASP A 303 -19.60 7.26 18.67
C ASP A 303 -19.28 6.67 20.06
N ASN A 304 -19.19 5.34 20.14
CA ASN A 304 -18.96 4.62 21.37
C ASN A 304 -17.57 3.97 21.47
N VAL A 305 -16.60 4.40 20.65
CA VAL A 305 -15.24 3.88 20.59
C VAL A 305 -14.28 4.95 21.13
N THR A 306 -13.29 4.54 21.91
CA THR A 306 -12.25 5.47 22.41
C THR A 306 -10.99 4.71 22.77
N ASN A 307 -9.83 5.35 22.63
CA ASN A 307 -8.55 4.83 23.10
C ASN A 307 -8.23 5.15 24.57
N ALA A 308 -9.06 5.99 25.20
CA ALA A 308 -8.84 6.43 26.58
C ALA A 308 -9.13 5.30 27.57
N GLU A 309 -8.18 4.98 28.46
CA GLU A 309 -8.39 4.00 29.54
C GLU A 309 -9.48 4.45 30.53
N VAL A 310 -9.63 5.77 30.72
CA VAL A 310 -10.63 6.41 31.57
C VAL A 310 -11.31 7.52 30.77
N ALA A 311 -12.65 7.48 30.68
CA ALA A 311 -13.40 8.42 29.85
C ALA A 311 -14.74 8.87 30.48
N ASP A 312 -15.20 10.06 30.10
CA ASP A 312 -16.52 10.60 30.43
C ASP A 312 -17.57 10.14 29.40
N VAL A 313 -18.56 9.35 29.84
CA VAL A 313 -19.62 8.83 28.95
C VAL A 313 -20.84 9.75 28.99
N ARG A 314 -21.26 10.26 27.82
CA ARG A 314 -22.28 11.31 27.69
C ARG A 314 -23.58 10.76 27.11
N PHE A 315 -24.68 11.12 27.75
CA PHE A 315 -26.04 10.88 27.27
C PHE A 315 -26.79 12.21 27.21
N SER A 316 -27.75 12.32 26.30
CA SER A 316 -28.64 13.47 26.22
C SER A 316 -30.08 13.06 26.49
N PHE A 317 -30.90 14.01 26.94
CA PHE A 317 -32.33 13.79 27.06
C PHE A 317 -33.17 14.96 26.55
N THR A 318 -34.33 14.64 26.00
CA THR A 318 -35.35 15.62 25.61
C THR A 318 -36.47 15.66 26.66
N GLY A 319 -37.28 16.74 26.66
CA GLY A 319 -38.39 16.89 27.60
C GLY A 319 -37.98 17.30 29.03
N THR A 320 -38.94 17.38 29.97
CA THR A 320 -38.71 17.92 31.32
C THR A 320 -39.11 16.89 32.38
N PRO A 321 -38.15 16.40 33.20
CA PRO A 321 -38.45 15.50 34.31
C PRO A 321 -39.46 16.12 35.28
N ALA A 322 -40.43 15.34 35.73
CA ALA A 322 -41.40 15.76 36.72
C ALA A 322 -40.77 15.89 38.11
N THR A 323 -41.35 16.73 38.97
CA THR A 323 -40.88 16.94 40.35
C THR A 323 -40.79 15.61 41.11
N GLY A 324 -39.60 15.27 41.60
CA GLY A 324 -39.33 14.02 42.34
C GLY A 324 -38.79 12.87 41.49
N GLN A 325 -38.67 13.05 40.17
CA GLN A 325 -37.92 12.11 39.31
C GLN A 325 -36.42 12.41 39.37
N LYS A 326 -35.60 11.38 39.23
CA LYS A 326 -34.13 11.49 39.24
C LYS A 326 -33.51 10.54 38.22
N PHE A 327 -32.38 10.94 37.65
CA PHE A 327 -31.57 10.07 36.81
C PHE A 327 -30.66 9.22 37.67
N GLN A 328 -30.42 8.00 37.22
CA GLN A 328 -29.47 7.08 37.82
C GLN A 328 -28.65 6.43 36.72
N TYR A 329 -27.41 6.07 37.04
CA TYR A 329 -26.58 5.24 36.18
C TYR A 329 -26.06 4.02 36.94
N ARG A 330 -25.55 3.04 36.21
CA ARG A 330 -24.68 1.97 36.73
C ARG A 330 -23.77 1.46 35.63
N LEU A 331 -22.67 0.85 36.05
CA LEU A 331 -21.79 0.06 35.18
C LEU A 331 -22.12 -1.43 35.34
N ASP A 332 -21.77 -2.26 34.37
CA ASP A 332 -22.02 -3.71 34.41
C ASP A 332 -21.37 -4.43 35.60
N THR A 333 -20.25 -3.92 36.09
CA THR A 333 -19.55 -4.46 37.25
C THR A 333 -20.23 -4.11 38.58
N GLU A 334 -21.24 -3.23 38.55
CA GLU A 334 -21.90 -2.67 39.73
C GLU A 334 -23.32 -3.22 39.92
N ALA A 335 -23.63 -3.67 41.14
CA ALA A 335 -24.95 -4.19 41.48
C ALA A 335 -25.98 -3.08 41.77
N ASP A 336 -25.51 -1.91 42.22
CA ASP A 336 -26.33 -0.81 42.72
C ASP A 336 -26.39 0.35 41.72
N TRP A 337 -27.50 1.10 41.74
CA TRP A 337 -27.69 2.29 40.89
C TRP A 337 -27.26 3.55 41.64
N THR A 338 -26.49 4.40 40.98
CA THR A 338 -25.98 5.67 41.53
C THR A 338 -26.78 6.86 40.98
N ASP A 339 -27.19 7.79 41.85
CA ASP A 339 -27.92 9.00 41.45
C ASP A 339 -26.99 9.96 40.69
N ILE A 340 -27.46 10.49 39.57
CA ILE A 340 -26.70 11.43 38.74
C ILE A 340 -27.55 12.65 38.37
N ALA A 341 -26.93 13.83 38.42
CA ALA A 341 -27.58 15.09 38.11
C ALA A 341 -27.14 15.58 36.72
N PRO A 342 -28.07 15.88 35.80
CA PRO A 342 -27.71 16.40 34.48
C PRO A 342 -27.24 17.86 34.54
N VAL A 343 -26.35 18.23 33.64
CA VAL A 343 -26.00 19.63 33.33
C VAL A 343 -26.76 20.04 32.06
N GLY A 344 -27.77 20.89 32.22
CA GLY A 344 -28.66 21.25 31.10
C GLY A 344 -29.49 20.05 30.62
N LYS A 345 -29.20 19.55 29.42
CA LYS A 345 -29.83 18.37 28.81
C LYS A 345 -28.88 17.18 28.65
N THR A 346 -27.69 17.26 29.25
CA THR A 346 -26.64 16.25 29.17
C THR A 346 -26.46 15.59 30.53
N ILE A 347 -26.29 14.27 30.51
CA ILE A 347 -25.93 13.43 31.65
C ILE A 347 -24.53 12.90 31.33
N THR A 348 -23.54 13.22 32.17
CA THR A 348 -22.17 12.78 31.98
C THR A 348 -21.79 11.86 33.13
N VAL A 349 -21.56 10.59 32.82
CA VAL A 349 -20.97 9.64 33.76
C VAL A 349 -19.45 9.84 33.69
N THR A 350 -18.86 10.40 34.74
CA THR A 350 -17.46 10.82 34.73
C THR A 350 -16.51 9.72 35.19
N ASP A 351 -15.27 9.77 34.73
CA ASP A 351 -14.17 8.89 35.15
C ASP A 351 -14.52 7.38 35.05
N VAL A 352 -15.14 6.96 33.95
CA VAL A 352 -15.46 5.54 33.72
C VAL A 352 -14.17 4.81 33.34
N ASP A 353 -13.74 3.86 34.17
CA ASP A 353 -12.63 2.96 33.86
C ASP A 353 -13.08 1.91 32.84
N LEU A 354 -12.58 2.04 31.60
CA LEU A 354 -12.94 1.18 30.49
C LEU A 354 -12.09 -0.11 30.44
N THR A 355 -11.00 -0.18 31.22
CA THR A 355 -10.10 -1.34 31.28
C THR A 355 -10.53 -2.38 32.31
N ALA A 356 -11.47 -2.05 33.20
CA ALA A 356 -11.91 -2.89 34.30
C ALA A 356 -12.63 -4.19 33.87
N SER A 357 -13.08 -4.29 32.61
CA SER A 357 -13.81 -5.43 32.06
C SER A 357 -13.21 -5.92 30.72
N PRO A 358 -12.74 -7.18 30.63
CA PRO A 358 -12.22 -7.74 29.38
C PRO A 358 -13.30 -7.98 28.30
N ALA A 359 -14.58 -7.80 28.61
CA ALA A 359 -15.70 -7.97 27.68
C ALA A 359 -16.26 -6.63 27.16
N GLY A 360 -15.61 -5.50 27.49
CA GLY A 360 -16.14 -4.16 27.29
C GLY A 360 -16.92 -3.65 28.51
N THR A 361 -17.14 -2.33 28.55
CA THR A 361 -17.85 -1.65 29.65
C THR A 361 -19.19 -1.13 29.15
N ASN A 362 -20.29 -1.68 29.65
CA ASN A 362 -21.63 -1.15 29.39
C ASN A 362 -22.00 -0.08 30.43
N VAL A 363 -22.55 1.03 29.95
CA VAL A 363 -23.07 2.12 30.78
C VAL A 363 -24.58 2.20 30.63
N GLN A 364 -25.27 2.08 31.74
CA GLN A 364 -26.74 2.04 31.78
C GLN A 364 -27.24 3.29 32.47
N VAL A 365 -28.18 4.01 31.85
CA VAL A 365 -28.78 5.23 32.39
C VAL A 365 -30.29 5.11 32.38
N ARG A 366 -30.92 5.44 33.51
CA ARG A 366 -32.39 5.43 33.63
C ARG A 366 -32.92 6.66 34.33
N LEU A 367 -34.16 6.99 34.04
CA LEU A 367 -34.97 7.93 34.82
C LEU A 367 -35.92 7.13 35.72
N VAL A 368 -35.97 7.45 37.01
CA VAL A 368 -36.89 6.80 37.96
C VAL A 368 -37.84 7.80 38.61
N ASN A 369 -39.04 7.33 38.96
CA ASN A 369 -39.98 8.05 39.82
C ASN A 369 -39.53 8.04 41.28
N ALA A 370 -40.20 8.83 42.13
CA ALA A 370 -39.93 8.91 43.57
C ALA A 370 -40.12 7.58 44.32
N ASP A 371 -40.87 6.63 43.74
CA ASP A 371 -41.07 5.27 44.25
C ASP A 371 -40.02 4.25 43.74
N GLY A 372 -39.06 4.70 42.91
CA GLY A 372 -38.01 3.87 42.32
C GLY A 372 -38.42 3.13 41.04
N ALA A 373 -39.65 3.29 40.55
CA ALA A 373 -40.07 2.69 39.29
C ALA A 373 -39.40 3.38 38.10
N ALA A 374 -38.82 2.60 37.18
CA ALA A 374 -38.19 3.11 35.97
C ALA A 374 -39.23 3.71 35.01
N VAL A 375 -38.94 4.90 34.50
CA VAL A 375 -39.74 5.68 33.54
C VAL A 375 -39.22 5.44 32.12
N THR A 376 -37.91 5.51 31.94
CA THR A 376 -37.19 5.22 30.69
C THR A 376 -35.75 4.82 31.03
N ALA A 377 -35.12 4.01 30.18
CA ALA A 377 -33.75 3.57 30.32
C ALA A 377 -33.08 3.45 28.94
N ILE A 378 -31.76 3.57 28.92
CA ILE A 378 -30.88 3.33 27.78
C ILE A 378 -29.62 2.64 28.29
N ASP A 379 -29.11 1.69 27.52
CA ASP A 379 -27.89 0.96 27.80
C ASP A 379 -26.97 1.12 26.59
N GLN A 380 -25.68 1.37 26.81
CA GLN A 380 -24.70 1.57 25.75
C GLN A 380 -23.40 0.84 26.08
N ASP A 381 -22.95 -0.03 25.18
CA ASP A 381 -21.62 -0.64 25.24
C ASP A 381 -20.57 0.38 24.77
N ILE A 382 -19.51 0.55 25.54
CA ILE A 382 -18.34 1.37 25.19
C ILE A 382 -17.19 0.44 24.85
N VAL A 383 -16.56 0.69 23.70
CA VAL A 383 -15.43 -0.09 23.19
C VAL A 383 -14.15 0.67 23.50
N HIS A 384 -13.29 0.08 24.34
CA HIS A 384 -11.93 0.55 24.54
C HIS A 384 -11.03 -0.11 23.51
N ASP A 385 -10.44 0.70 22.64
CA ASP A 385 -9.49 0.25 21.64
C ASP A 385 -8.17 1.00 21.80
N ALA A 386 -7.18 0.31 22.36
CA ALA A 386 -5.83 0.84 22.55
C ALA A 386 -4.82 0.23 21.55
N THR A 387 -5.30 -0.38 20.47
CA THR A 387 -4.45 -1.09 19.50
C THR A 387 -4.13 -0.16 18.35
N PRO A 388 -2.87 0.30 18.19
CA PRO A 388 -2.53 1.11 17.04
C PRO A 388 -2.61 0.32 15.74
N PRO A 389 -2.91 1.00 14.62
CA PRO A 389 -2.79 0.42 13.29
C PRO A 389 -1.38 -0.15 13.04
N THR A 390 -1.30 -1.29 12.37
CA THR A 390 -0.06 -2.04 12.14
C THR A 390 0.51 -1.90 10.72
N GLU A 391 -0.05 -1.01 9.90
CA GLU A 391 0.48 -0.75 8.57
C GLU A 391 1.89 -0.16 8.62
N ARG A 392 2.73 -0.61 7.69
CA ARG A 392 4.03 0.00 7.43
C ARG A 392 3.92 0.94 6.25
N LEU A 393 4.40 2.16 6.49
CA LEU A 393 4.41 3.22 5.50
C LEU A 393 5.84 3.47 5.07
N ALA A 394 6.07 3.55 3.75
CA ALA A 394 7.36 3.95 3.21
C ALA A 394 7.17 4.88 2.02
N PHE A 395 8.05 5.86 1.89
CA PHE A 395 8.09 6.67 0.68
C PHE A 395 8.48 5.80 -0.53
N LEU A 396 7.73 5.94 -1.62
CA LEU A 396 8.00 5.23 -2.86
C LEU A 396 8.70 6.12 -3.87
N ARG A 397 8.09 7.25 -4.28
CA ARG A 397 8.61 8.12 -5.36
C ARG A 397 7.90 9.45 -5.51
N ILE A 398 8.53 10.35 -6.27
CA ILE A 398 7.86 11.44 -6.98
C ILE A 398 7.27 10.92 -8.29
N GLU A 399 5.99 11.20 -8.58
CA GLU A 399 5.33 10.69 -9.77
C GLU A 399 5.96 11.20 -11.08
N GLY A 400 6.21 10.25 -11.98
CA GLY A 400 6.96 10.47 -13.21
C GLY A 400 8.49 10.49 -13.05
N GLN A 401 9.02 10.07 -11.90
CA GLN A 401 10.44 9.81 -11.66
C GLN A 401 10.69 8.34 -11.26
N TYR A 402 11.95 7.96 -11.05
CA TYR A 402 12.33 6.63 -10.57
C TYR A 402 12.03 6.48 -9.06
N ASP A 403 11.88 5.24 -8.60
CA ASP A 403 11.59 4.94 -7.19
C ASP A 403 12.74 5.40 -6.28
N GLY A 404 12.42 6.04 -5.16
CA GLY A 404 13.38 6.68 -4.25
C GLY A 404 13.81 8.09 -4.66
N ALA A 405 13.36 8.62 -5.81
CA ALA A 405 13.69 10.00 -6.20
C ALA A 405 13.06 11.02 -5.23
N VAL A 406 13.90 11.74 -4.49
CA VAL A 406 13.50 12.82 -3.56
C VAL A 406 13.83 14.22 -4.07
N ILE A 407 14.41 14.33 -5.28
CA ILE A 407 14.85 15.60 -5.88
C ILE A 407 14.07 15.86 -7.17
N THR A 408 13.64 17.10 -7.40
CA THR A 408 12.89 17.51 -8.59
C THR A 408 13.13 18.96 -8.95
N THR A 409 13.03 19.27 -10.25
CA THR A 409 13.04 20.67 -10.74
C THR A 409 11.63 21.22 -10.97
N LYS A 410 10.59 20.43 -10.69
CA LYS A 410 9.19 20.81 -10.87
C LYS A 410 8.71 21.63 -9.67
N GLU A 411 7.99 22.72 -9.94
CA GLU A 411 7.37 23.59 -8.92
C GLU A 411 6.23 22.90 -8.15
N THR A 412 5.59 21.89 -8.75
CA THR A 412 4.52 21.13 -8.13
C THR A 412 4.65 19.66 -8.53
N VAL A 413 4.48 18.75 -7.57
CA VAL A 413 4.58 17.31 -7.79
C VAL A 413 3.48 16.52 -7.10
N ASP A 414 3.27 15.29 -7.57
CA ASP A 414 2.51 14.28 -6.86
C ASP A 414 3.53 13.28 -6.25
N VAL A 415 3.25 12.80 -5.03
CA VAL A 415 4.19 12.04 -4.21
C VAL A 415 3.52 10.75 -3.76
N SER A 416 4.18 9.62 -3.94
CA SER A 416 3.62 8.30 -3.66
C SER A 416 4.32 7.61 -2.49
N PHE A 417 3.53 6.93 -1.66
CA PHE A 417 3.96 6.09 -0.55
C PHE A 417 3.47 4.66 -0.77
N SER A 418 4.25 3.67 -0.35
CA SER A 418 3.79 2.28 -0.25
C SER A 418 3.21 2.00 1.12
N VAL A 419 2.16 1.19 1.11
CA VAL A 419 1.43 0.71 2.28
C VAL A 419 1.38 -0.81 2.17
N ASP A 420 2.01 -1.53 3.09
CA ASP A 420 2.23 -2.98 2.97
C ASP A 420 0.97 -3.83 3.22
N GLN A 421 0.15 -3.41 4.19
CA GLN A 421 -1.13 -4.00 4.55
C GLN A 421 -2.11 -2.89 4.95
N ARG A 422 -3.38 -3.23 5.15
CA ARG A 422 -4.38 -2.27 5.62
C ARG A 422 -5.21 -2.86 6.74
N ASP A 423 -5.22 -2.16 7.86
CA ASP A 423 -6.17 -2.35 8.94
C ASP A 423 -7.37 -1.41 8.73
N ASP A 424 -8.26 -1.26 9.70
CA ASP A 424 -9.43 -0.38 9.68
C ASP A 424 -9.08 1.11 9.93
N SER A 425 -7.88 1.51 9.52
CA SER A 425 -7.33 2.85 9.68
C SER A 425 -7.45 3.69 8.42
N ILE A 426 -7.35 5.01 8.56
CA ILE A 426 -7.20 5.95 7.45
C ILE A 426 -5.77 6.49 7.42
N LEU A 427 -5.33 6.95 6.24
CA LEU A 427 -4.14 7.78 6.17
C LEU A 427 -4.47 9.26 6.28
N GLN A 428 -3.65 9.94 7.06
CA GLN A 428 -3.58 11.39 7.10
C GLN A 428 -2.18 11.84 6.70
N TRP A 429 -2.11 12.99 6.06
CA TRP A 429 -0.85 13.63 5.73
C TRP A 429 -0.84 15.10 6.11
N ARG A 430 0.37 15.64 6.27
CA ARG A 430 0.59 17.08 6.44
C ARG A 430 1.98 17.46 5.99
N MET A 431 2.21 18.76 5.83
CA MET A 431 3.55 19.32 5.80
C MET A 431 4.02 19.54 7.25
N THR A 432 5.27 19.18 7.56
CA THR A 432 5.86 19.40 8.88
C THR A 432 5.73 20.85 9.31
N GLY A 433 5.25 21.07 10.54
CA GLY A 433 4.93 22.40 11.07
C GLY A 433 3.49 22.87 10.84
N SER A 434 2.67 22.12 10.10
CA SER A 434 1.22 22.31 10.07
C SER A 434 0.56 21.73 11.33
N ASP A 435 -0.33 22.50 11.94
CA ASP A 435 -1.16 22.05 13.07
C ASP A 435 -2.29 21.10 12.62
N ALA A 436 -2.65 21.11 11.33
CA ALA A 436 -3.76 20.33 10.79
C ALA A 436 -3.26 19.16 9.94
N TRP A 437 -3.80 17.97 10.23
CA TRP A 437 -3.70 16.77 9.41
C TRP A 437 -4.84 16.74 8.37
N ILE A 438 -4.51 16.28 7.17
CA ILE A 438 -5.43 16.21 6.03
C ILE A 438 -5.65 14.73 5.71
N ASP A 439 -6.90 14.29 5.62
CA ASP A 439 -7.21 12.93 5.20
C ASP A 439 -6.81 12.71 3.73
N VAL A 440 -6.29 11.52 3.42
CA VAL A 440 -5.99 11.12 2.05
C VAL A 440 -7.30 10.76 1.33
N GLU A 441 -7.62 11.47 0.24
CA GLU A 441 -8.89 11.31 -0.51
C GLU A 441 -8.99 10.00 -1.33
N ASP A 442 -7.85 9.47 -1.82
CA ASP A 442 -7.77 8.25 -2.65
C ASP A 442 -7.22 7.05 -1.83
N ASP A 443 -7.74 6.84 -0.62
CA ASP A 443 -7.36 5.73 0.24
C ASP A 443 -8.09 4.42 -0.17
N ALA A 444 -7.62 3.76 -1.23
CA ALA A 444 -8.27 2.60 -1.83
C ALA A 444 -7.75 1.22 -1.35
N GLY A 445 -6.93 1.17 -0.29
CA GLY A 445 -6.42 -0.09 0.27
C GLY A 445 -4.88 -0.20 0.35
N ALA A 446 -4.37 -1.43 0.52
CA ALA A 446 -2.94 -1.72 0.54
C ALA A 446 -2.34 -1.58 -0.86
N GLY A 447 -1.11 -1.07 -0.97
CA GLY A 447 -0.48 -0.75 -2.26
C GLY A 447 0.15 0.62 -2.27
N THR A 448 -0.14 1.43 -3.29
CA THR A 448 0.45 2.77 -3.45
C THR A 448 -0.59 3.84 -3.24
N VAL A 449 -0.28 4.80 -2.38
CA VAL A 449 -1.09 5.99 -2.12
C VAL A 449 -0.37 7.21 -2.66
N THR A 450 -1.06 8.05 -3.44
CA THR A 450 -0.48 9.24 -4.08
C THR A 450 -1.10 10.53 -3.52
N LEU A 451 -0.27 11.36 -2.92
CA LEU A 451 -0.59 12.73 -2.51
C LEU A 451 -0.40 13.67 -3.70
N LYS A 452 -1.42 14.46 -4.02
CA LYS A 452 -1.44 15.30 -5.23
C LYS A 452 -1.16 16.77 -4.93
N GLY A 453 -0.48 17.44 -5.85
CA GLY A 453 -0.37 18.89 -5.86
C GLY A 453 0.51 19.47 -4.76
N ILE A 454 1.59 18.78 -4.39
CA ILE A 454 2.58 19.27 -3.43
C ILE A 454 3.32 20.45 -4.04
N ASP A 455 3.17 21.65 -3.45
CA ASP A 455 3.82 22.89 -3.85
C ASP A 455 5.27 22.93 -3.31
N LEU A 456 6.23 23.11 -4.20
CA LEU A 456 7.67 23.17 -3.93
C LEU A 456 8.28 24.55 -4.26
N THR A 457 7.44 25.58 -4.44
CA THR A 457 7.89 26.89 -4.96
C THR A 457 8.56 27.80 -3.93
N GLN A 458 8.29 27.61 -2.64
CA GLN A 458 8.76 28.53 -1.59
C GLN A 458 9.75 27.90 -0.60
N ASN A 459 9.69 26.58 -0.47
CA ASN A 459 10.53 25.78 0.39
C ASN A 459 10.45 24.32 -0.06
N ASP A 460 11.37 23.51 0.41
CA ASP A 460 11.30 22.07 0.31
C ASP A 460 10.47 21.56 1.50
N PRO A 461 9.28 21.00 1.28
CA PRO A 461 8.45 20.49 2.35
C PRO A 461 8.95 19.13 2.83
N THR A 462 8.87 18.92 4.13
CA THR A 462 8.80 17.56 4.69
C THR A 462 7.33 17.19 4.78
N ILE A 463 6.98 16.06 4.18
CA ILE A 463 5.65 15.48 4.14
C ILE A 463 5.63 14.35 5.17
N GLU A 464 4.75 14.46 6.15
CA GLU A 464 4.47 13.42 7.13
C GLU A 464 3.18 12.70 6.72
N VAL A 465 3.19 11.38 6.77
CA VAL A 465 2.02 10.52 6.52
C VAL A 465 1.91 9.55 7.69
N ARG A 466 0.72 9.44 8.29
CA ARG A 466 0.44 8.53 9.40
C ARG A 466 -0.83 7.74 9.16
N ALA A 467 -0.89 6.53 9.71
CA ALA A 467 -2.11 5.77 9.88
C ALA A 467 -2.79 6.15 11.20
N ILE A 468 -4.12 6.27 11.18
CA ILE A 468 -4.94 6.54 12.37
C ILE A 468 -6.25 5.77 12.31
N ASP A 469 -6.58 5.05 13.38
CA ASP A 469 -7.86 4.31 13.48
C ASP A 469 -9.02 5.21 13.94
N ALA A 470 -10.21 4.62 14.05
CA ALA A 470 -11.41 5.30 14.51
C ALA A 470 -11.30 5.78 15.97
N ALA A 471 -10.58 5.05 16.83
CA ALA A 471 -10.38 5.36 18.24
C ALA A 471 -9.32 6.46 18.47
N GLY A 472 -8.62 6.88 17.42
CA GLY A 472 -7.57 7.89 17.46
C GLY A 472 -6.18 7.33 17.76
N ASN A 473 -5.95 6.01 17.72
CA ASN A 473 -4.61 5.46 17.87
C ASN A 473 -3.77 5.72 16.61
N ILE A 474 -2.54 6.18 16.82
CA ILE A 474 -1.61 6.52 15.75
C ILE A 474 -0.68 5.33 15.50
N GLY A 475 -0.69 4.84 14.26
CA GLY A 475 0.20 3.78 13.78
C GLY A 475 1.59 4.29 13.38
N GLU A 476 2.26 3.59 12.46
CA GLU A 476 3.56 4.05 11.92
C GLU A 476 3.39 5.41 11.22
N THR A 477 4.39 6.29 11.36
CA THR A 477 4.46 7.56 10.65
C THR A 477 5.65 7.51 9.71
N ALA A 478 5.40 7.69 8.42
CA ALA A 478 6.44 7.88 7.42
C ALA A 478 6.63 9.37 7.17
N GLU A 479 7.88 9.78 6.97
CA GLU A 479 8.22 11.12 6.55
C GLU A 479 9.09 11.07 5.29
N VAL A 480 8.85 12.00 4.38
CA VAL A 480 9.74 12.23 3.24
C VAL A 480 9.88 13.71 3.01
N ARG A 481 11.10 14.14 2.77
CA ARG A 481 11.39 15.47 2.29
C ARG A 481 11.56 15.47 0.78
N ILE A 482 10.95 16.43 0.11
CA ILE A 482 11.10 16.60 -1.33
C ILE A 482 11.88 17.88 -1.61
N ASP A 483 13.05 17.73 -2.21
CA ASP A 483 13.90 18.83 -2.66
C ASP A 483 13.42 19.34 -4.03
N GLY A 484 12.95 20.59 -4.06
CA GLY A 484 12.32 21.23 -5.20
C GLY A 484 13.04 22.50 -5.67
N PRO A 485 12.52 23.18 -6.70
CA PRO A 485 13.14 24.39 -7.23
C PRO A 485 13.09 25.59 -6.26
N GLY A 486 12.26 25.54 -5.21
CA GLY A 486 12.13 26.58 -4.19
C GLY A 486 13.06 26.44 -2.98
N GLY A 487 14.02 25.50 -3.00
CA GLY A 487 14.91 25.15 -1.89
C GLY A 487 16.36 25.60 -2.01
N ILE A 488 17.15 25.34 -0.96
CA ILE A 488 18.62 25.38 -1.06
C ILE A 488 19.07 23.96 -1.42
N ASP A 489 19.56 23.78 -2.64
CA ASP A 489 20.12 22.50 -3.09
C ASP A 489 21.58 22.39 -2.62
N ILE A 490 21.91 21.26 -1.99
CA ILE A 490 23.27 20.95 -1.59
C ILE A 490 23.82 19.79 -2.40
N GLY A 491 24.79 20.10 -3.26
CA GLY A 491 25.68 19.09 -3.82
C GLY A 491 26.73 18.70 -2.80
N LEU A 492 26.62 17.50 -2.26
CA LEU A 492 27.62 16.95 -1.36
C LEU A 492 28.74 16.26 -2.14
N GLY A 493 29.98 16.61 -1.81
CA GLY A 493 31.16 15.96 -2.34
C GLY A 493 32.21 15.80 -1.26
N MET A 494 33.10 14.82 -1.43
CA MET A 494 34.12 14.50 -0.43
C MET A 494 35.14 15.61 -0.19
N ARG A 495 35.24 16.59 -1.09
CA ARG A 495 36.18 17.73 -0.97
C ARG A 495 35.49 19.07 -0.93
N TRP A 496 34.19 19.10 -1.13
CA TRP A 496 33.43 20.33 -1.26
C TRP A 496 31.97 20.10 -0.87
N VAL A 497 31.42 21.06 -0.14
CA VAL A 497 29.97 21.20 0.00
C VAL A 497 29.55 22.31 -0.93
N ARG A 498 28.80 21.96 -1.98
CA ARG A 498 28.27 22.91 -2.95
C ARG A 498 26.86 23.27 -2.54
N LEU A 499 26.59 24.56 -2.52
CA LEU A 499 25.29 25.12 -2.23
C LEU A 499 24.80 25.89 -3.46
N ASN A 500 23.58 25.59 -3.88
CA ASN A 500 22.82 26.31 -4.89
C ASN A 500 21.63 26.98 -4.22
N SER A 501 21.44 28.29 -4.42
CA SER A 501 20.31 29.02 -3.85
C SER A 501 19.49 29.71 -4.95
N PRO A 502 18.15 29.77 -4.82
CA PRO A 502 17.28 30.49 -5.75
C PRO A 502 17.33 32.01 -5.54
N PHE A 503 17.96 32.51 -4.47
CA PHE A 503 18.11 33.94 -4.22
C PHE A 503 19.50 34.32 -3.68
N ASP A 504 19.79 35.63 -3.69
CA ASP A 504 21.00 36.18 -3.07
C ASP A 504 20.83 36.29 -1.55
N GLY A 505 21.77 35.76 -0.77
CA GLY A 505 21.68 35.77 0.69
C GLY A 505 22.97 35.44 1.42
N GLU A 506 23.00 35.60 2.74
CA GLU A 506 24.11 35.20 3.61
C GLU A 506 24.00 33.72 3.95
N ILE A 507 25.08 32.94 3.83
CA ILE A 507 25.10 31.53 4.19
C ILE A 507 25.56 31.41 5.64
N THR A 508 24.73 30.83 6.50
CA THR A 508 24.99 30.66 7.93
C THR A 508 24.78 29.21 8.38
N LEU A 509 25.50 28.81 9.42
CA LEU A 509 25.15 27.66 10.25
C LEU A 509 24.43 28.16 11.51
N GLU A 510 23.18 27.77 11.66
CA GLU A 510 22.36 28.08 12.83
C GLU A 510 22.49 26.99 13.89
N SER A 511 22.83 27.38 15.12
CA SER A 511 22.90 26.46 16.25
C SER A 511 22.36 27.11 17.53
N ALA A 512 22.22 26.32 18.59
CA ALA A 512 21.87 26.83 19.91
C ALA A 512 22.86 27.89 20.46
N ALA A 513 24.10 27.91 19.96
CA ALA A 513 25.12 28.88 20.33
C ALA A 513 25.04 30.20 19.54
N GLY A 514 24.28 30.23 18.44
CA GLY A 514 24.10 31.38 17.56
C GLY A 514 24.18 31.02 16.08
N SER A 515 24.08 32.06 15.26
CA SER A 515 24.25 32.05 13.80
C SER A 515 25.71 32.33 13.43
N PHE A 516 26.32 31.48 12.61
CA PHE A 516 27.72 31.59 12.20
C PHE A 516 27.83 31.64 10.68
N VAL A 517 28.43 32.72 10.14
CA VAL A 517 28.64 32.86 8.69
C VAL A 517 29.74 31.91 8.24
N VAL A 518 29.45 31.12 7.20
CA VAL A 518 30.42 30.17 6.66
C VAL A 518 31.35 30.84 5.64
N GLU A 519 32.60 30.39 5.60
CA GLU A 519 33.53 30.72 4.54
C GLU A 519 33.15 30.00 3.24
N SER A 520 33.16 30.74 2.13
CA SER A 520 32.81 30.20 0.81
C SER A 520 33.70 30.75 -0.30
N ASN A 521 33.68 30.08 -1.47
CA ASN A 521 34.49 30.43 -2.63
C ASN A 521 33.99 31.67 -3.40
N HIS A 522 32.88 32.28 -2.98
CA HIS A 522 32.32 33.46 -3.63
C HIS A 522 32.72 34.76 -2.94
N ALA A 523 32.89 35.84 -3.72
CA ALA A 523 33.39 37.12 -3.21
C ALA A 523 32.48 37.79 -2.16
N SER A 524 31.18 37.52 -2.20
CA SER A 524 30.22 38.01 -1.19
C SER A 524 30.24 37.19 0.10
N LYS A 525 30.93 36.04 0.11
CA LYS A 525 30.82 34.96 1.12
C LYS A 525 29.42 34.36 1.32
N GLY A 526 28.40 34.93 0.68
CA GLY A 526 27.02 34.45 0.69
C GLY A 526 26.61 33.74 -0.60
N ALA A 527 25.38 33.23 -0.61
CA ALA A 527 24.72 32.62 -1.74
C ALA A 527 24.40 33.66 -2.81
N VAL A 528 24.44 33.24 -4.06
CA VAL A 528 24.04 34.04 -5.22
C VAL A 528 23.05 33.23 -6.03
N ALA A 529 21.95 33.87 -6.41
CA ALA A 529 20.84 33.25 -7.12
C ALA A 529 21.33 32.52 -8.38
N GLY A 530 21.09 31.20 -8.43
CA GLY A 530 21.44 30.35 -9.58
C GLY A 530 22.94 30.13 -9.80
N VAL A 531 23.79 30.48 -8.83
CA VAL A 531 25.24 30.24 -8.88
C VAL A 531 25.63 29.24 -7.80
N SER A 532 26.34 28.19 -8.21
CA SER A 532 26.92 27.23 -7.28
C SER A 532 28.05 27.85 -6.47
N VAL A 533 27.87 27.90 -5.15
CA VAL A 533 28.87 28.37 -4.18
C VAL A 533 29.43 27.15 -3.46
N GLN A 534 30.74 27.11 -3.21
CA GLN A 534 31.36 26.04 -2.41
C GLN A 534 31.68 26.57 -1.01
N ILE A 535 31.27 25.84 0.02
CA ILE A 535 31.71 26.04 1.39
C ILE A 535 33.15 25.53 1.49
N LEU A 536 33.98 26.30 2.16
CA LEU A 536 35.41 26.06 2.31
C LEU A 536 35.76 25.69 3.76
N GLU A 537 37.05 25.47 4.01
CA GLU A 537 37.62 25.36 5.36
C GLU A 537 37.23 26.60 6.20
N GLN A 538 36.74 26.35 7.42
CA GLN A 538 36.31 27.42 8.33
C GLN A 538 37.47 27.92 9.18
N GLN A 539 37.34 29.11 9.76
CA GLN A 539 38.37 29.64 10.67
C GLN A 539 38.39 28.94 12.04
N THR A 540 37.27 28.35 12.41
CA THR A 540 37.05 27.57 13.63
C THR A 540 35.99 26.52 13.32
N LEU A 541 36.00 25.39 14.00
CA LEU A 541 34.90 24.42 13.98
C LEU A 541 33.53 25.11 14.09
N MET A 542 32.67 24.87 13.10
CA MET A 542 31.28 25.32 13.08
C MET A 542 30.35 24.11 12.95
N GLN A 543 29.22 24.18 13.64
CA GLN A 543 28.20 23.14 13.59
C GLN A 543 26.82 23.77 13.61
N GLY A 544 25.89 23.27 12.81
CA GLY A 544 24.50 23.72 12.83
C GLY A 544 23.69 23.30 11.61
N THR A 545 22.51 23.88 11.50
CA THR A 545 21.66 23.77 10.32
C THR A 545 22.08 24.83 9.32
N LEU A 546 22.39 24.42 8.10
CA LEU A 546 22.82 25.34 7.06
C LEU A 546 21.62 26.16 6.56
N THR A 547 21.81 27.47 6.46
CA THR A 547 20.75 28.45 6.22
C THR A 547 21.24 29.49 5.21
N VAL A 548 20.36 29.97 4.34
CA VAL A 548 20.59 31.16 3.50
C VAL A 548 19.58 32.22 3.88
N THR A 549 20.07 33.40 4.29
CA THR A 549 19.24 34.54 4.69
C THR A 549 19.31 35.67 3.67
N SER A 550 18.18 36.05 3.07
CA SER A 550 18.11 37.14 2.10
C SER A 550 18.38 38.50 2.75
N ALA A 551 18.70 39.50 1.92
CA ALA A 551 18.87 40.88 2.39
C ALA A 551 17.61 41.48 3.04
N GLN A 552 16.44 40.90 2.76
CA GLN A 552 15.14 41.27 3.33
C GLN A 552 14.85 40.53 4.64
N GLY A 553 15.71 39.60 5.06
CA GLY A 553 15.58 38.81 6.28
C GLY A 553 14.76 37.53 6.11
N GLU A 554 14.51 37.08 4.87
CA GLU A 554 13.87 35.81 4.60
C GLU A 554 14.91 34.70 4.69
N THR A 555 14.64 33.67 5.49
CA THR A 555 15.58 32.56 5.74
C THR A 555 15.09 31.29 5.06
N MET A 556 15.97 30.60 4.37
CA MET A 556 15.77 29.20 3.95
C MET A 556 16.79 28.33 4.66
N THR A 557 16.40 27.14 5.08
CA THR A 557 17.29 26.15 5.70
C THR A 557 17.45 24.96 4.78
N THR A 558 18.56 24.24 4.92
CA THR A 558 18.71 22.89 4.40
C THR A 558 17.77 21.99 5.20
N GLY A 559 16.61 21.66 4.63
CA GLY A 559 15.57 21.02 5.42
C GLY A 559 15.75 19.52 5.60
N ASP A 560 16.88 18.93 5.20
CA ASP A 560 17.21 17.51 5.44
C ASP A 560 17.44 17.20 6.93
N ASN A 561 17.26 18.21 7.80
CA ASN A 561 17.47 18.18 9.25
C ASN A 561 18.87 17.70 9.69
N TYR A 562 19.79 17.54 8.73
CA TYR A 562 21.17 17.24 9.02
C TYR A 562 21.84 18.39 9.74
N ILE A 563 22.64 18.01 10.72
CA ILE A 563 23.59 18.92 11.35
C ILE A 563 24.89 18.84 10.57
N TYR A 564 25.20 19.93 9.89
CA TYR A 564 26.44 20.10 9.15
C TYR A 564 27.52 20.54 10.12
N THR A 565 28.66 19.85 10.07
CA THR A 565 29.84 20.17 10.88
C THR A 565 31.02 20.43 9.96
N PHE A 566 31.56 21.64 10.01
CA PHE A 566 32.67 22.10 9.19
C PHE A 566 33.85 22.47 10.08
N GLY A 567 34.95 21.74 9.94
CA GLY A 567 36.21 21.95 10.64
C GLY A 567 37.04 23.11 10.08
N SER A 568 38.21 23.30 10.69
CA SER A 568 39.19 24.33 10.33
C SER A 568 40.49 23.71 9.85
N ALA A 569 41.62 24.41 9.99
CA ALA A 569 42.96 23.89 9.70
C ALA A 569 43.63 23.23 10.94
N ALA A 570 42.87 23.02 12.02
CA ALA A 570 43.36 22.49 13.28
C ALA A 570 42.72 21.13 13.56
N GLY A 571 43.47 20.19 14.16
CA GLY A 571 42.93 18.90 14.55
C GLY A 571 41.81 19.00 15.60
N GLU A 572 40.61 18.64 15.21
CA GLU A 572 39.35 18.85 15.91
C GLU A 572 38.62 17.52 16.17
N LYS A 573 37.53 17.59 16.96
CA LYS A 573 36.65 16.45 17.20
C LYS A 573 35.26 16.78 16.70
N LEU A 574 34.83 16.09 15.65
CA LEU A 574 33.57 16.28 14.98
C LEU A 574 32.64 15.11 15.29
N THR A 575 31.35 15.38 15.46
CA THR A 575 30.34 14.33 15.74
C THR A 575 29.01 14.68 15.09
N GLY A 576 28.37 13.72 14.45
CA GLY A 576 27.11 13.90 13.73
C GLY A 576 27.13 13.20 12.36
N ASN A 577 26.21 13.59 11.48
CA ASN A 577 25.94 12.84 10.25
C ASN A 577 26.65 13.40 9.03
N MET A 578 26.86 14.72 8.96
CA MET A 578 27.43 15.42 7.80
C MET A 578 28.69 16.15 8.25
N LEU A 579 29.85 15.49 8.15
CA LEU A 579 31.11 15.94 8.76
C LEU A 579 32.19 16.19 7.70
N TRP A 580 32.81 17.37 7.73
CA TRP A 580 34.03 17.69 6.99
C TRP A 580 35.07 18.26 7.96
N GLY A 581 36.17 17.54 8.18
CA GLY A 581 37.30 18.00 8.99
C GLY A 581 38.09 19.13 8.31
N PHE A 582 38.22 19.03 6.99
CA PHE A 582 39.01 19.93 6.13
C PHE A 582 40.52 19.82 6.35
N GLY A 583 41.08 20.38 7.42
CA GLY A 583 42.53 20.48 7.58
C GLY A 583 42.98 20.18 9.00
N GLY A 584 44.10 19.49 9.13
CA GLY A 584 44.61 19.03 10.42
C GLY A 584 44.27 17.57 10.67
N ASP A 585 44.77 17.02 11.77
CA ASP A 585 44.54 15.62 12.13
C ASP A 585 43.26 15.55 12.98
N ASP A 586 42.13 15.26 12.33
CA ASP A 586 40.79 15.31 12.90
C ASP A 586 40.32 13.97 13.46
N THR A 587 39.36 14.01 14.38
CA THR A 587 38.60 12.84 14.82
C THR A 587 37.13 13.03 14.47
N LEU A 588 36.64 12.26 13.52
CA LEU A 588 35.24 12.28 13.09
C LEU A 588 34.50 11.10 13.72
N THR A 589 33.26 11.32 14.15
CA THR A 589 32.41 10.28 14.75
C THR A 589 30.99 10.38 14.19
N GLY A 590 30.64 9.44 13.30
CA GLY A 590 29.31 9.28 12.73
C GLY A 590 28.28 8.80 13.77
N THR A 591 27.05 8.60 13.34
CA THR A 591 25.94 8.07 14.16
C THR A 591 25.66 6.61 13.78
N SER A 592 25.00 5.84 14.64
CA SER A 592 24.87 4.38 14.45
C SER A 592 23.68 3.90 13.60
N ASP A 593 22.67 4.75 13.42
CA ASP A 593 21.34 4.32 12.91
C ASP A 593 20.92 5.11 11.66
N SER A 594 21.83 5.84 11.03
CA SER A 594 21.53 6.68 9.88
C SER A 594 22.72 6.83 8.95
N TYR A 595 22.44 7.12 7.67
CA TYR A 595 23.45 7.45 6.68
C TYR A 595 24.33 8.62 7.14
N ASN A 596 25.65 8.39 7.21
CA ASN A 596 26.64 9.42 7.47
C ASN A 596 27.48 9.71 6.23
N LEU A 597 27.78 10.99 6.02
CA LEU A 597 28.80 11.46 5.09
C LEU A 597 29.98 12.02 5.87
N LEU A 598 31.11 11.33 5.80
CA LEU A 598 32.29 11.60 6.62
C LEU A 598 33.50 11.89 5.73
N SER A 599 34.03 13.10 5.81
CA SER A 599 35.21 13.55 5.08
C SER A 599 36.26 14.07 6.06
N GLY A 600 37.39 13.36 6.19
CA GLY A 600 38.51 13.80 7.02
C GLY A 600 39.12 15.10 6.48
N GLY A 601 39.57 15.06 5.22
CA GLY A 601 40.09 16.23 4.54
C GLY A 601 41.59 16.10 4.30
N ALA A 602 42.41 16.95 4.91
CA ALA A 602 43.86 16.91 4.77
C ALA A 602 44.51 16.83 6.15
N GLY A 603 45.31 15.81 6.39
CA GLY A 603 45.83 15.46 7.69
C GLY A 603 45.74 13.96 7.90
N ASN A 604 46.18 13.46 9.04
CA ASN A 604 46.05 12.06 9.40
C ASN A 604 44.81 11.89 10.29
N ASP A 605 43.67 11.65 9.67
CA ASP A 605 42.37 11.69 10.31
C ASP A 605 41.99 10.34 10.95
N THR A 606 41.16 10.37 11.98
CA THR A 606 40.55 9.19 12.58
C THR A 606 39.04 9.27 12.45
N ILE A 607 38.44 8.37 11.66
CA ILE A 607 37.01 8.35 11.37
C ILE A 607 36.37 7.13 12.02
N TYR A 608 35.45 7.36 12.94
CA TYR A 608 34.55 6.35 13.50
C TYR A 608 33.23 6.44 12.76
N ALA A 609 32.99 5.55 11.81
CA ALA A 609 31.75 5.55 11.02
C ALA A 609 30.53 5.27 11.90
N ASN A 610 30.70 4.32 12.83
CA ASN A 610 29.61 3.64 13.54
C ASN A 610 28.79 2.82 12.53
N GLY A 611 27.64 2.25 12.90
CA GLY A 611 26.86 1.40 11.97
C GLY A 611 26.07 2.21 10.94
N GLY A 612 25.45 1.53 9.98
CA GLY A 612 24.64 2.16 8.93
C GLY A 612 25.32 2.22 7.56
N GLU A 613 24.56 2.64 6.55
CA GLU A 613 25.06 2.81 5.18
C GLU A 613 25.81 4.14 5.10
N ASP A 614 27.13 4.10 5.17
CA ASP A 614 27.95 5.31 5.26
C ASP A 614 28.71 5.59 3.98
N THR A 615 28.93 6.88 3.68
CA THR A 615 29.89 7.29 2.65
C THR A 615 31.07 8.01 3.28
N ILE A 616 32.28 7.48 3.08
CA ILE A 616 33.45 7.87 3.86
C ILE A 616 34.63 8.19 2.94
N SER A 617 35.36 9.25 3.26
CA SER A 617 36.65 9.58 2.66
C SER A 617 37.61 10.07 3.75
N GLY A 618 38.78 9.44 3.84
CA GLY A 618 39.87 9.93 4.69
C GLY A 618 40.40 11.26 4.14
N GLY A 619 40.80 11.25 2.87
CA GLY A 619 41.29 12.42 2.15
C GLY A 619 42.79 12.35 1.96
N LEU A 620 43.49 13.48 2.07
CA LEU A 620 44.94 13.55 1.94
C LEU A 620 45.62 13.26 3.28
N GLY A 621 46.33 12.15 3.38
CA GLY A 621 47.14 11.83 4.55
C GLY A 621 47.15 10.33 4.78
N ALA A 622 47.48 9.92 6.00
CA ALA A 622 47.39 8.54 6.43
C ALA A 622 46.26 8.41 7.44
N ASP A 623 45.08 8.03 6.94
CA ASP A 623 43.83 8.07 7.69
C ASP A 623 43.50 6.73 8.33
N THR A 624 42.77 6.75 9.44
CA THR A 624 42.28 5.56 10.13
C THR A 624 40.77 5.57 10.18
N ILE A 625 40.13 4.69 9.43
CA ILE A 625 38.69 4.50 9.39
C ILE A 625 38.31 3.23 10.18
N ILE A 626 37.35 3.36 11.08
CA ILE A 626 36.92 2.31 11.99
C ILE A 626 35.42 2.09 11.80
N LEU A 627 35.06 0.93 11.26
CA LEU A 627 33.68 0.50 11.02
C LEU A 627 33.14 -0.35 12.17
N THR A 628 31.82 -0.52 12.16
CA THR A 628 31.11 -1.57 12.88
C THR A 628 30.75 -2.67 11.89
N ALA A 629 31.04 -3.94 12.20
CA ALA A 629 30.59 -5.05 11.39
C ALA A 629 29.13 -5.36 11.71
N ASP A 630 28.20 -4.75 10.98
CA ASP A 630 26.76 -4.82 11.19
C ASP A 630 25.99 -5.48 10.02
N GLY A 631 26.69 -5.86 8.95
CA GLY A 631 26.13 -6.42 7.73
C GLY A 631 25.59 -5.37 6.76
N ILE A 632 25.83 -4.08 7.00
CA ILE A 632 25.37 -2.97 6.17
C ILE A 632 26.58 -2.38 5.40
N PRO A 633 26.53 -2.36 4.06
CA PRO A 633 27.63 -1.84 3.26
C PRO A 633 28.01 -0.38 3.55
N ALA A 634 29.31 -0.11 3.66
CA ALA A 634 29.87 1.24 3.58
C ALA A 634 30.48 1.51 2.19
N LEU A 635 30.43 2.76 1.76
CA LEU A 635 31.03 3.27 0.52
C LEU A 635 32.26 4.14 0.83
N PHE A 636 33.44 3.67 0.46
CA PHE A 636 34.69 4.40 0.55
C PHE A 636 35.00 5.14 -0.74
N MET A 637 35.26 6.44 -0.63
CA MET A 637 35.59 7.29 -1.77
C MET A 637 37.05 7.70 -1.74
N TYR A 638 37.81 7.25 -2.74
CA TYR A 638 39.19 7.63 -2.95
C TYR A 638 39.33 8.47 -4.22
N ASN A 639 39.61 9.76 -4.06
CA ASN A 639 39.93 10.63 -5.18
C ASN A 639 41.38 10.46 -5.62
N VAL A 640 41.67 11.01 -6.81
CA VAL A 640 43.02 11.01 -7.37
C VAL A 640 44.02 11.65 -6.41
N GLY A 641 45.02 10.87 -6.00
CA GLY A 641 46.14 11.31 -5.17
C GLY A 641 45.91 11.30 -3.65
N GLU A 642 44.79 10.74 -3.18
CA GLU A 642 44.48 10.56 -1.75
C GLU A 642 45.19 9.34 -1.17
N ALA A 643 45.06 8.19 -1.82
CA ALA A 643 45.85 7.01 -1.46
C ALA A 643 47.32 7.16 -1.93
N LEU A 644 48.25 6.52 -1.21
CA LEU A 644 49.67 6.58 -1.53
C LEU A 644 49.95 6.09 -2.97
N SER A 645 50.54 6.96 -3.78
CA SER A 645 50.86 6.72 -5.19
C SER A 645 52.35 6.44 -5.41
N GLY A 646 52.71 5.22 -5.86
CA GLY A 646 54.12 4.90 -6.16
C GLY A 646 54.39 3.47 -6.68
N VAL A 647 55.52 3.28 -7.36
CA VAL A 647 55.98 1.93 -7.78
C VAL A 647 56.92 1.35 -6.72
N PHE A 648 56.53 0.22 -6.14
CA PHE A 648 57.29 -0.52 -5.12
C PHE A 648 57.71 -1.89 -5.65
N ALA A 649 58.72 -2.51 -5.04
CA ALA A 649 59.14 -3.87 -5.35
C ALA A 649 58.39 -4.90 -4.49
N SER A 650 58.30 -6.14 -4.99
CA SER A 650 57.73 -7.24 -4.21
C SER A 650 58.52 -7.47 -2.92
N GLY A 651 57.85 -7.39 -1.77
CA GLY A 651 58.44 -7.53 -0.43
C GLY A 651 58.86 -6.22 0.24
N ASP A 652 58.61 -5.07 -0.40
CA ASP A 652 58.81 -3.76 0.22
C ASP A 652 57.83 -3.53 1.38
N SER A 653 58.22 -2.65 2.31
CA SER A 653 57.36 -2.11 3.36
C SER A 653 56.79 -0.77 2.93
N ILE A 654 55.48 -0.58 3.08
CA ILE A 654 54.80 0.66 2.66
C ILE A 654 54.21 1.34 3.90
N ALA A 655 54.58 2.61 4.14
CA ALA A 655 54.14 3.39 5.31
C ALA A 655 53.21 4.54 4.90
N GLU A 656 52.61 5.21 5.88
CA GLU A 656 51.71 6.36 5.67
C GLU A 656 50.52 5.99 4.76
N LEU A 657 49.86 4.89 5.13
CA LEU A 657 48.72 4.35 4.39
C LEU A 657 47.43 4.55 5.16
N ASP A 658 46.36 4.71 4.39
CA ASP A 658 45.01 4.64 4.93
C ASP A 658 44.73 3.24 5.45
N ARG A 659 44.05 3.21 6.59
CA ARG A 659 43.75 2.00 7.32
C ARG A 659 42.26 1.92 7.59
N ILE A 660 41.64 0.82 7.19
CA ILE A 660 40.26 0.49 7.50
C ILE A 660 40.23 -0.68 8.48
N THR A 661 39.39 -0.58 9.51
CA THR A 661 39.22 -1.65 10.51
C THR A 661 37.78 -2.12 10.51
N ASN A 662 37.60 -3.44 10.56
CA ASN A 662 36.30 -4.13 10.53
C ASN A 662 35.51 -3.96 9.22
N ALA A 663 36.19 -3.77 8.10
CA ALA A 663 35.55 -3.91 6.79
C ALA A 663 34.92 -5.30 6.64
N GLU A 664 33.85 -5.42 5.87
CA GLU A 664 33.11 -6.66 5.70
C GLU A 664 32.72 -6.93 4.24
N ALA A 665 32.20 -8.13 4.00
CA ALA A 665 31.68 -8.47 2.68
C ALA A 665 30.45 -7.60 2.36
N GLY A 666 30.48 -6.90 1.24
CA GLY A 666 29.47 -5.92 0.84
C GLY A 666 30.00 -4.49 0.78
N ASP A 667 31.07 -4.16 1.51
CA ASP A 667 31.69 -2.83 1.45
C ASP A 667 32.25 -2.52 0.07
N ILE A 668 32.10 -1.27 -0.35
CA ILE A 668 32.39 -0.81 -1.71
C ILE A 668 33.49 0.25 -1.68
N PHE A 669 34.46 0.13 -2.56
CA PHE A 669 35.50 1.13 -2.78
C PHE A 669 35.33 1.75 -4.15
N PHE A 670 35.00 3.04 -4.18
CA PHE A 670 34.95 3.82 -5.40
C PHE A 670 36.36 4.33 -5.74
N ALA A 671 36.96 3.75 -6.77
CA ALA A 671 38.39 3.84 -7.04
C ALA A 671 38.68 4.15 -8.52
N SER A 672 38.20 5.29 -9.03
CA SER A 672 38.37 5.70 -10.45
C SER A 672 37.98 4.60 -11.47
N TYR A 673 38.25 4.78 -12.76
CA TYR A 673 37.81 3.84 -13.79
C TYR A 673 38.69 2.57 -13.81
N ILE A 674 38.19 1.46 -13.25
CA ILE A 674 38.77 0.12 -13.40
C ILE A 674 37.84 -0.68 -14.31
N ASP A 675 38.36 -1.08 -15.46
CA ASP A 675 37.62 -1.89 -16.43
C ASP A 675 37.78 -3.38 -16.10
N PRO A 676 36.70 -4.07 -15.67
CA PRO A 676 36.78 -5.45 -15.22
C PRO A 676 37.18 -6.42 -16.34
N GLU A 677 36.91 -6.10 -17.62
CA GLU A 677 37.24 -7.01 -18.74
C GLU A 677 38.74 -7.12 -19.01
N VAL A 678 39.52 -6.13 -18.56
CA VAL A 678 40.98 -6.07 -18.79
C VAL A 678 41.77 -6.04 -17.48
N ALA A 679 41.09 -6.07 -16.34
CA ALA A 679 41.76 -6.00 -15.05
C ALA A 679 42.56 -7.27 -14.74
N VAL A 680 43.77 -7.07 -14.20
CA VAL A 680 44.62 -8.16 -13.72
C VAL A 680 44.57 -8.17 -12.20
N VAL A 681 44.16 -9.29 -11.62
CA VAL A 681 44.14 -9.50 -10.17
C VAL A 681 45.35 -10.32 -9.71
N SER A 682 46.08 -9.83 -8.70
CA SER A 682 47.26 -10.49 -8.12
C SER A 682 47.22 -10.59 -6.60
N ASP A 683 47.89 -11.59 -6.02
CA ASP A 683 48.14 -11.74 -4.58
C ASP A 683 49.49 -11.14 -4.13
N THR A 684 50.22 -10.53 -5.05
CA THR A 684 51.49 -9.86 -4.80
C THR A 684 51.36 -8.37 -5.06
N PHE A 685 52.30 -7.58 -4.54
CA PHE A 685 52.34 -6.16 -4.80
C PHE A 685 52.28 -5.86 -6.31
N LEU A 686 51.42 -4.91 -6.70
CA LEU A 686 51.53 -4.29 -8.01
C LEU A 686 52.87 -3.55 -8.06
N THR A 687 53.66 -3.86 -9.08
CA THR A 687 55.00 -3.28 -9.28
C THR A 687 55.09 -2.47 -10.58
N THR A 688 53.97 -2.31 -11.27
CA THR A 688 53.83 -1.56 -12.52
C THR A 688 52.61 -0.64 -12.43
N GLY A 689 52.71 0.58 -12.94
CA GLY A 689 51.56 1.49 -13.10
C GLY A 689 50.78 1.22 -14.39
N GLU A 690 50.65 -0.04 -14.82
CA GLU A 690 49.77 -0.39 -15.94
C GLU A 690 48.33 -0.18 -15.49
N LEU A 691 47.50 0.51 -16.27
CA LEU A 691 46.12 0.87 -15.90
C LEU A 691 45.26 -0.37 -15.62
N ASN A 692 44.23 -0.19 -14.79
CA ASN A 692 43.15 -1.15 -14.52
C ASN A 692 43.61 -2.44 -13.81
N GLN A 693 44.75 -2.46 -13.12
CA GLN A 693 45.18 -3.61 -12.31
C GLN A 693 44.64 -3.49 -10.89
N ALA A 694 44.38 -4.63 -10.25
CA ALA A 694 44.02 -4.70 -8.84
C ALA A 694 44.82 -5.81 -8.14
N ALA A 695 45.12 -5.66 -6.87
CA ALA A 695 45.78 -6.71 -6.08
C ALA A 695 45.27 -6.75 -4.65
N LEU A 696 45.27 -7.96 -4.10
CA LEU A 696 44.95 -8.20 -2.71
C LEU A 696 46.12 -8.92 -2.03
N VAL A 697 46.87 -8.18 -1.22
CA VAL A 697 48.13 -8.64 -0.64
C VAL A 697 47.94 -8.91 0.85
N ARG A 698 48.36 -10.08 1.32
CA ARG A 698 48.34 -10.43 2.75
C ARG A 698 49.62 -10.03 3.45
N GLY A 699 49.54 -9.55 4.70
CA GLY A 699 50.71 -9.10 5.45
C GLY A 699 50.43 -8.66 6.89
N ASP A 700 51.39 -7.98 7.50
CA ASP A 700 51.31 -7.43 8.86
C ASP A 700 51.58 -5.92 8.86
N ILE A 701 50.96 -5.21 9.79
CA ILE A 701 51.28 -3.81 10.06
C ILE A 701 52.36 -3.75 11.15
N VAL A 702 53.54 -3.25 10.80
CA VAL A 702 54.70 -3.12 11.70
C VAL A 702 55.20 -1.68 11.67
N ALA A 703 55.12 -0.98 12.80
CA ALA A 703 55.57 0.41 12.94
C ALA A 703 55.02 1.31 11.82
N ASP A 704 53.70 1.27 11.63
CA ASP A 704 52.92 2.04 10.64
C ASP A 704 53.23 1.72 9.18
N ALA A 705 53.95 0.62 8.92
CA ALA A 705 54.19 0.10 7.58
C ALA A 705 53.53 -1.27 7.36
N PHE A 706 52.90 -1.47 6.20
CA PHE A 706 52.44 -2.77 5.75
C PHE A 706 53.61 -3.60 5.21
N VAL A 707 53.75 -4.83 5.69
CA VAL A 707 54.80 -5.79 5.30
C VAL A 707 54.16 -7.08 4.81
N ALA A 708 54.24 -7.34 3.51
CA ALA A 708 53.64 -8.53 2.89
C ALA A 708 54.25 -9.83 3.42
N ASN A 709 53.39 -10.75 3.87
CA ASN A 709 53.76 -12.10 4.25
C ASN A 709 52.52 -13.01 4.29
N THR A 710 52.71 -14.30 3.99
CA THR A 710 51.60 -15.26 3.84
C THR A 710 50.87 -15.61 5.14
N GLY A 711 51.44 -15.28 6.31
CA GLY A 711 50.89 -15.61 7.62
C GLY A 711 50.24 -14.43 8.34
N GLY A 712 50.24 -13.25 7.75
CA GLY A 712 49.82 -12.02 8.42
C GLY A 712 48.31 -11.94 8.66
N GLU A 713 47.92 -11.02 9.53
CA GLU A 713 46.52 -10.80 9.92
C GLU A 713 45.88 -9.58 9.24
N ALA A 714 46.68 -8.78 8.53
CA ALA A 714 46.23 -7.65 7.74
C ALA A 714 46.20 -7.98 6.25
N TRP A 715 45.42 -7.20 5.52
CA TRP A 715 45.34 -7.27 4.08
C TRP A 715 45.50 -5.87 3.52
N MET A 716 45.99 -5.79 2.29
CA MET A 716 46.15 -4.54 1.58
C MET A 716 45.55 -4.70 0.19
N MET A 717 44.65 -3.80 -0.14
CA MET A 717 44.12 -3.65 -1.48
C MET A 717 44.99 -2.65 -2.24
N GLN A 718 45.34 -2.98 -3.48
CA GLN A 718 45.99 -2.07 -4.40
C GLN A 718 45.22 -1.98 -5.70
N TRP A 719 45.25 -0.82 -6.33
CA TRP A 719 44.73 -0.64 -7.68
C TRP A 719 45.59 0.35 -8.45
N THR A 720 45.57 0.26 -9.78
CA THR A 720 46.24 1.23 -10.65
C THR A 720 45.23 2.10 -11.39
N ASP A 721 45.50 3.40 -11.38
CA ASP A 721 44.77 4.40 -12.15
C ASP A 721 45.71 5.19 -13.07
N GLU A 722 45.21 6.26 -13.70
CA GLU A 722 46.01 7.12 -14.59
C GLU A 722 47.20 7.83 -13.90
N VAL A 723 47.26 7.81 -12.56
CA VAL A 723 48.21 8.56 -11.74
C VAL A 723 49.24 7.65 -11.08
N GLY A 724 48.90 6.42 -10.71
CA GLY A 724 49.86 5.44 -10.21
C GLY A 724 49.22 4.20 -9.58
N ILE A 725 49.98 3.52 -8.72
CA ILE A 725 49.47 2.43 -7.87
C ILE A 725 49.04 3.06 -6.55
N ASN A 726 47.78 2.89 -6.21
CA ASN A 726 47.17 3.30 -4.95
C ASN A 726 47.06 2.11 -4.00
N SER A 727 47.05 2.35 -2.69
CA SER A 727 47.02 1.28 -1.68
C SER A 727 46.26 1.67 -0.43
N VAL A 728 45.45 0.74 0.09
CA VAL A 728 44.72 0.87 1.36
C VAL A 728 44.88 -0.42 2.15
N VAL A 729 45.11 -0.31 3.45
CA VAL A 729 45.24 -1.46 4.35
C VAL A 729 43.92 -1.68 5.06
N PHE A 730 43.51 -2.93 5.20
CA PHE A 730 42.39 -3.30 6.02
C PHE A 730 42.76 -4.38 7.05
N THR A 731 42.16 -4.25 8.23
CA THR A 731 42.40 -5.15 9.37
C THR A 731 41.09 -5.64 9.95
N ASN A 732 41.09 -6.88 10.47
CA ASN A 732 39.91 -7.53 11.05
C ASN A 732 38.73 -7.64 10.09
N PHE A 733 38.94 -8.14 8.87
CA PHE A 733 37.84 -8.35 7.92
C PHE A 733 36.76 -9.25 8.53
N ALA A 734 35.53 -8.74 8.59
CA ALA A 734 34.38 -9.49 9.08
C ALA A 734 33.78 -10.31 7.93
N GLY A 735 33.48 -11.58 8.22
CA GLY A 735 33.04 -12.52 7.18
C GLY A 735 34.18 -13.24 6.46
N GLY A 736 35.22 -13.70 7.16
CA GLY A 736 36.10 -14.76 6.62
C GLY A 736 37.28 -14.26 5.79
N THR A 737 37.45 -14.82 4.58
CA THR A 737 38.59 -14.52 3.70
C THR A 737 38.17 -13.49 2.66
N PRO A 738 38.79 -12.29 2.62
CA PRO A 738 38.42 -11.24 1.69
C PRO A 738 38.76 -11.63 0.24
N GLY A 739 37.89 -11.23 -0.67
CA GLY A 739 38.09 -11.23 -2.11
C GLY A 739 37.64 -9.91 -2.72
N LEU A 740 37.91 -9.73 -4.01
CA LEU A 740 37.46 -8.57 -4.78
C LEU A 740 36.48 -9.02 -5.86
N ASP A 741 35.35 -8.34 -5.92
CA ASP A 741 34.48 -8.32 -7.09
C ASP A 741 34.66 -6.98 -7.80
N LEU A 742 34.83 -7.02 -9.12
CA LEU A 742 35.17 -5.86 -9.92
C LEU A 742 33.94 -5.45 -10.71
N GLN A 743 33.41 -4.28 -10.38
CA GLN A 743 32.35 -3.66 -11.15
C GLN A 743 32.87 -2.34 -11.74
N PHE A 744 32.16 -1.81 -12.73
CA PHE A 744 32.64 -0.67 -13.52
C PHE A 744 32.89 0.56 -12.63
N GLY A 745 34.17 0.79 -12.28
CA GLY A 745 34.60 1.88 -11.40
C GLY A 745 34.49 1.62 -9.88
N THR A 746 34.14 0.40 -9.46
CA THR A 746 34.09 0.01 -8.04
C THR A 746 34.80 -1.32 -7.77
N LEU A 747 35.35 -1.42 -6.56
CA LEU A 747 35.96 -2.63 -6.02
C LEU A 747 35.13 -3.05 -4.81
N ASP A 748 34.40 -4.15 -4.93
CA ASP A 748 33.52 -4.63 -3.87
C ASP A 748 34.24 -5.73 -3.08
N LEU A 749 34.22 -5.61 -1.75
CA LEU A 749 34.74 -6.66 -0.88
C LEU A 749 33.74 -7.81 -0.80
N VAL A 750 34.23 -9.03 -1.00
CA VAL A 750 33.41 -10.25 -0.93
C VAL A 750 34.02 -11.28 0.01
N ASP A 751 33.18 -12.14 0.60
CA ASP A 751 33.64 -13.32 1.33
C ASP A 751 33.83 -14.50 0.36
N LEU A 752 35.08 -14.99 0.27
CA LEU A 752 35.44 -16.15 -0.54
C LEU A 752 34.95 -17.48 0.04
N ASP A 753 34.66 -17.53 1.34
CA ASP A 753 34.18 -18.72 2.03
C ASP A 753 32.64 -18.90 1.90
N ALA A 754 31.91 -17.85 1.49
CA ALA A 754 30.45 -17.85 1.29
C ALA A 754 30.05 -18.17 -0.17
N GLY A 755 30.07 -19.45 -0.56
CA GLY A 755 29.95 -19.91 -1.96
C GLY A 755 28.67 -19.56 -2.75
N ALA A 756 28.61 -18.38 -3.40
CA ALA A 756 27.61 -18.03 -4.42
C ALA A 756 28.23 -17.84 -5.82
N GLU A 757 27.42 -18.09 -6.86
CA GLU A 757 27.82 -18.10 -8.27
C GLU A 757 27.83 -16.69 -8.89
N GLY A 758 29.03 -16.21 -9.20
CA GLY A 758 29.35 -15.02 -9.98
C GLY A 758 30.83 -15.09 -10.38
N GLU A 759 31.32 -14.22 -11.27
CA GLU A 759 32.72 -14.18 -11.72
C GLU A 759 33.65 -13.64 -10.60
N ARG A 760 33.65 -14.32 -9.47
CA ARG A 760 34.40 -13.97 -8.26
C ARG A 760 35.87 -14.26 -8.48
N ILE A 761 36.72 -13.26 -8.28
CA ILE A 761 38.16 -13.46 -8.31
C ILE A 761 38.64 -13.76 -6.88
N GLY A 762 38.51 -15.03 -6.50
CA GLY A 762 38.98 -15.53 -5.22
C GLY A 762 40.44 -15.95 -5.24
N LEU A 763 41.23 -15.36 -4.34
CA LEU A 763 42.62 -15.76 -4.09
C LEU A 763 42.70 -16.55 -2.78
N VAL A 764 42.47 -17.85 -2.84
CA VAL A 764 42.86 -18.77 -1.76
C VAL A 764 44.28 -19.25 -2.03
N GLY A 765 45.24 -18.70 -1.29
CA GLY A 765 46.63 -19.15 -1.33
C GLY A 765 46.77 -20.58 -0.80
N VAL A 766 47.15 -21.53 -1.66
CA VAL A 766 47.85 -22.74 -1.25
C VAL A 766 49.19 -22.77 -1.96
N ALA A 767 50.22 -22.27 -1.26
CA ALA A 767 51.58 -22.66 -1.59
C ALA A 767 51.78 -24.11 -1.09
N ASP A 768 51.63 -25.09 -1.99
CA ASP A 768 52.56 -26.22 -2.01
C ASP A 768 52.64 -26.83 -3.40
N GLY A 769 53.86 -26.90 -3.93
CA GLY A 769 54.12 -27.35 -5.28
C GLY A 769 53.76 -28.81 -5.50
N ALA A 770 52.86 -29.09 -6.45
CA ALA A 770 52.96 -30.20 -7.41
C ALA A 770 51.73 -30.24 -8.35
N GLY A 771 51.95 -29.89 -9.62
CA GLY A 771 51.43 -30.64 -10.78
C GLY A 771 49.97 -30.42 -11.26
N PHE A 772 49.86 -30.15 -12.57
CA PHE A 772 48.70 -30.35 -13.49
C PHE A 772 47.46 -29.51 -13.18
N GLY A 773 46.84 -28.77 -14.10
CA GLY A 773 46.58 -29.01 -15.52
C GLY A 773 45.06 -29.06 -15.71
N GLY A 774 44.48 -28.10 -16.43
CA GLY A 774 43.05 -27.97 -16.68
C GLY A 774 42.66 -26.52 -16.80
#